data_AF-A0A2N9VU43-F1
#
_entry.id   AF-A0A2N9VU43-F1
#
_cell.length_a   1.000
_cell.length_b   1.000
_cell.length_c   1.000
_cell.angle_alpha   90.00
_cell.angle_beta   90.00
_cell.angle_gamma   90.00
#
_symmetry.space_group_name_H-M   'P 1'
#
loop_
_entity.id
_entity.type
_entity.pdbx_description
1 polymer ?
#
loop_
_entity_poly.entity_id
_entity_poly.type
_entity_poly.pdbx_seq_one_letter_code
_entity_poly.pdbx_strand_id
1 'polypeptide(L)'
;MGADHAERRLVAILAADIVGYSRLIEADEAGTLAAMKALRSEVIGPLLAEYHGRIVKLMGDGAIVEFGSVVDAVVCAVAMQREIAARQSATPPDHRIIFRMGVNLGDVVVEGDDLLGDGVNVAARLEQLCESGGLFVSGTAYDQLQGKLELPLEFIGERHVKNITRPVRTYRVRFEGAARDKRFSIRPWHQWAMLAVLALLVLSAAGSAFWSRPSETNAETAFIARMKFPLPDKPSIIVLPFDDFSSDPEQAYFADGITEDLITGLSKLPGIFVVARHSAFTYKGRPTKVQDIAEDMGVRYVLEGNLRRDGKQIRIETQLIDAISNQRLWDKRYDGTMATIFALQNKIIGEITSTLPIDVAAAQATEPEPAETTPEAYDALLQGWGHFRRNTDKETLKAIALFDTAVGLDTYYSRAHAALAAANWRMAVSRWDSGNLAFQKAMHRVDQSLPMAMLYQCPLAYAISSEVLAAHGGYDQALIEISRAIRLDPNEPESHIRKARFLNATGRAAEAEQAVRLAMRLDPKYPPDYLRTLAISLFHQEKYENAVETLKFLIALEWDIADDYATLASGLGHLGRTGGVQLNIAKFNGIAVPDGRGPLTVQGIAWRWYDDMFDYDPAYRNQLLEGLRKAGVPEGAGTDIPYETYARPVSRVNGEFSINGTSKIAAATAKRLYDQGAKLVDVRSTVGFDHTHIPGSINLPATTVLSADALSQAVGKNEDVIFACQGKYCADAAFASAKALAWGYTKVSYFADGCSAWEDANYPMEISPRKIRGPALPQRQEP
;
A
#
# COMPACT_ATOMS: atom_id res chain seq x y z
N MET A 1 4.16 -17.33 -35.31
CA MET A 1 5.53 -16.86 -35.00
C MET A 1 5.71 -17.07 -33.51
N GLY A 2 6.62 -17.97 -33.13
CA GLY A 2 6.84 -18.37 -31.74
C GLY A 2 7.35 -17.19 -30.92
N ALA A 3 6.84 -17.06 -29.69
CA ALA A 3 7.36 -16.12 -28.71
C ALA A 3 8.80 -16.52 -28.36
N ASP A 4 9.73 -15.59 -28.54
CA ASP A 4 11.13 -15.76 -28.20
C ASP A 4 11.23 -15.88 -26.67
N HIS A 5 11.42 -17.11 -26.17
CA HIS A 5 11.60 -17.37 -24.75
C HIS A 5 13.03 -17.03 -24.39
N ALA A 6 13.22 -15.94 -23.64
CA ALA A 6 14.51 -15.59 -23.05
C ALA A 6 14.98 -16.73 -22.13
N GLU A 7 16.01 -17.47 -22.54
CA GLU A 7 16.47 -18.68 -21.87
C GLU A 7 17.40 -18.31 -20.71
N ARG A 8 17.08 -18.78 -19.49
CA ARG A 8 17.97 -18.62 -18.32
C ARG A 8 18.97 -19.76 -18.26
N ARG A 9 20.26 -19.43 -18.11
CA ARG A 9 21.35 -20.41 -17.98
C ARG A 9 22.29 -20.02 -16.85
N LEU A 10 22.79 -21.02 -16.13
CA LEU A 10 23.88 -20.86 -15.17
C LEU A 10 25.21 -20.98 -15.92
N VAL A 11 26.01 -19.92 -15.98
CA VAL A 11 27.29 -19.89 -16.72
C VAL A 11 28.40 -19.23 -15.91
N ALA A 12 29.65 -19.57 -16.24
CA ALA A 12 30.82 -18.90 -15.69
C ALA A 12 31.17 -17.68 -16.56
N ILE A 13 31.39 -16.54 -15.92
CA ILE A 13 31.59 -15.24 -16.59
C ILE A 13 32.92 -14.67 -16.13
N LEU A 14 33.79 -14.37 -17.09
CA LEU A 14 35.04 -13.64 -16.90
C LEU A 14 34.86 -12.21 -17.42
N ALA A 15 35.08 -11.23 -16.53
CA ALA A 15 35.26 -9.84 -16.91
C ALA A 15 36.76 -9.49 -16.83
N ALA A 16 37.27 -8.80 -17.85
CA ALA A 16 38.66 -8.35 -17.91
C ALA A 16 38.72 -6.89 -18.39
N ASP A 17 39.65 -6.10 -17.84
CA ASP A 17 39.86 -4.70 -18.20
C ASP A 17 41.34 -4.30 -18.10
N ILE A 18 41.77 -3.32 -18.89
CA ILE A 18 43.16 -2.83 -18.94
C ILE A 18 43.38 -1.69 -17.94
N VAL A 19 44.35 -1.85 -17.05
CA VAL A 19 44.71 -0.85 -16.05
C VAL A 19 45.31 0.39 -16.72
N GLY A 20 44.64 1.53 -16.58
CA GLY A 20 45.14 2.82 -17.05
C GLY A 20 45.16 2.97 -18.56
N TYR A 21 44.24 2.31 -19.27
CA TYR A 21 44.13 2.33 -20.73
C TYR A 21 44.20 3.73 -21.35
N SER A 22 43.46 4.70 -20.80
CA SER A 22 43.47 6.09 -21.30
C SER A 22 44.87 6.73 -21.26
N ARG A 23 45.68 6.42 -20.23
CA ARG A 23 47.05 6.92 -20.09
C ARG A 23 47.99 6.27 -21.13
N LEU A 24 47.78 4.99 -21.45
CA LEU A 24 48.56 4.28 -22.47
C LEU A 24 48.27 4.83 -23.87
N ILE A 25 46.99 5.10 -24.17
CA ILE A 25 46.56 5.73 -25.43
C ILE A 25 47.10 7.16 -25.55
N GLU A 26 47.08 7.96 -24.46
CA GLU A 26 47.66 9.31 -24.47
C GLU A 26 49.18 9.32 -24.70
N ALA A 27 49.88 8.31 -24.18
CA ALA A 27 51.33 8.19 -24.33
C ALA A 27 51.75 7.71 -25.74
N ASP A 28 51.04 6.72 -26.30
CA ASP A 28 51.28 6.18 -27.63
C ASP A 28 50.04 5.43 -28.15
N GLU A 29 49.13 6.14 -28.80
CA GLU A 29 47.89 5.60 -29.35
C GLU A 29 48.13 4.47 -30.36
N ALA A 30 49.03 4.70 -31.32
CA ALA A 30 49.30 3.74 -32.40
C ALA A 30 50.00 2.48 -31.88
N GLY A 31 50.99 2.63 -30.99
CA GLY A 31 51.69 1.52 -30.38
C GLY A 31 50.81 0.70 -29.43
N THR A 32 49.98 1.36 -28.63
CA THR A 32 49.06 0.70 -27.68
C THR A 32 47.98 -0.11 -28.42
N LEU A 33 47.37 0.45 -29.46
CA LEU A 33 46.38 -0.26 -30.28
C LEU A 33 46.98 -1.45 -31.04
N ALA A 34 48.21 -1.31 -31.56
CA ALA A 34 48.92 -2.41 -32.21
C ALA A 34 49.27 -3.53 -31.22
N ALA A 35 49.78 -3.17 -30.04
CA ALA A 35 50.11 -4.12 -28.98
C ALA A 35 48.86 -4.85 -28.46
N MET A 36 47.73 -4.15 -28.29
CA MET A 36 46.46 -4.77 -27.92
C MET A 36 45.94 -5.73 -29.00
N LYS A 37 46.04 -5.34 -30.27
CA LYS A 37 45.63 -6.20 -31.39
C LYS A 37 46.47 -7.49 -31.42
N ALA A 38 47.78 -7.37 -31.22
CA ALA A 38 48.70 -8.51 -31.15
C ALA A 38 48.38 -9.42 -29.94
N LEU A 39 48.21 -8.85 -28.73
CA LEU A 39 47.80 -9.63 -27.56
C LEU A 39 46.47 -10.35 -27.78
N ARG A 40 45.51 -9.69 -28.44
CA ARG A 40 44.20 -10.27 -28.72
C ARG A 40 44.27 -11.44 -29.71
N SER A 41 45.05 -11.32 -30.78
CA SER A 41 45.18 -12.39 -31.79
C SER A 41 46.12 -13.52 -31.38
N GLU A 42 47.18 -13.22 -30.63
CA GLU A 42 48.26 -14.18 -30.34
C GLU A 42 48.18 -14.81 -28.95
N VAL A 43 47.43 -14.22 -28.02
CA VAL A 43 47.31 -14.71 -26.63
C VAL A 43 45.84 -14.96 -26.28
N ILE A 44 45.01 -13.92 -26.31
CA ILE A 44 43.63 -14.01 -25.80
C ILE A 44 42.80 -14.96 -26.67
N GLY A 45 42.79 -14.79 -28.00
CA GLY A 45 42.02 -15.64 -28.91
C GLY A 45 42.36 -17.13 -28.79
N PRO A 46 43.64 -17.53 -28.87
CA PRO A 46 44.06 -18.92 -28.71
C PRO A 46 43.68 -19.52 -27.35
N LEU A 47 43.90 -18.79 -26.24
CA LEU A 47 43.55 -19.28 -24.90
C LEU A 47 42.04 -19.44 -24.72
N LEU A 48 41.24 -18.51 -25.25
CA LEU A 48 39.79 -18.64 -25.24
C LEU A 48 39.32 -19.86 -26.04
N ALA A 49 39.93 -20.14 -27.19
CA ALA A 49 39.61 -21.33 -27.97
C ALA A 49 40.03 -22.64 -27.25
N GLU A 50 41.19 -22.64 -26.60
CA GLU A 50 41.72 -23.79 -25.84
C GLU A 50 40.86 -24.12 -24.61
N TYR A 51 40.38 -23.09 -23.90
CA TYR A 51 39.58 -23.23 -22.69
C TYR A 51 38.08 -22.98 -22.91
N HIS A 52 37.58 -23.15 -24.14
CA HIS A 52 36.15 -23.09 -24.47
C HIS A 52 35.43 -21.79 -24.03
N GLY A 53 36.14 -20.66 -24.05
CA GLY A 53 35.59 -19.34 -23.77
C GLY A 53 35.00 -18.69 -25.02
N ARG A 54 33.78 -18.16 -24.91
CA ARG A 54 33.14 -17.36 -25.98
C ARG A 54 33.07 -15.90 -25.56
N ILE A 55 33.60 -15.00 -26.40
CA ILE A 55 33.47 -13.56 -26.16
C ILE A 55 32.02 -13.16 -26.41
N VAL A 56 31.37 -12.65 -25.37
CA VAL A 56 29.99 -12.14 -25.43
C VAL A 56 30.01 -10.66 -25.80
N LYS A 57 30.92 -9.89 -25.20
CA LYS A 57 30.95 -8.43 -25.36
C LYS A 57 32.36 -7.86 -25.30
N LEU A 58 32.61 -6.85 -26.13
CA LEU A 58 33.86 -6.10 -26.17
C LEU A 58 33.55 -4.63 -25.91
N MET A 59 34.32 -4.02 -25.01
CA MET A 59 34.12 -2.64 -24.55
C MET A 59 35.34 -1.76 -24.84
N GLY A 60 36.13 -2.09 -25.87
CA GLY A 60 37.37 -1.37 -26.20
C GLY A 60 38.55 -1.89 -25.39
N ASP A 61 38.65 -1.46 -24.13
CA ASP A 61 39.65 -1.88 -23.14
C ASP A 61 39.18 -3.04 -22.24
N GLY A 62 37.87 -3.26 -22.18
CA GLY A 62 37.25 -4.38 -21.47
C GLY A 62 36.73 -5.52 -22.36
N ALA A 63 36.60 -6.71 -21.78
CA ALA A 63 35.95 -7.87 -22.39
C ALA A 63 35.11 -8.65 -21.38
N ILE A 64 33.96 -9.16 -21.84
CA ILE A 64 33.13 -10.12 -21.11
C ILE A 64 33.10 -11.43 -21.90
N VAL A 65 33.48 -12.51 -21.23
CA VAL A 65 33.64 -13.83 -21.80
C VAL A 65 32.83 -14.83 -20.99
N GLU A 66 32.05 -15.67 -21.68
CA GLU A 66 31.34 -16.78 -21.07
C GLU A 66 32.11 -18.09 -21.20
N PHE A 67 31.95 -18.96 -20.21
CA PHE A 67 32.50 -20.30 -20.17
C PHE A 67 31.43 -21.27 -19.66
N GLY A 68 31.41 -22.49 -20.22
CA GLY A 68 30.58 -23.58 -19.69
C GLY A 68 31.12 -24.17 -18.37
N SER A 69 32.35 -23.83 -17.98
CA SER A 69 33.06 -24.38 -16.83
C SER A 69 33.76 -23.26 -16.05
N VAL A 70 33.55 -23.22 -14.72
CA VAL A 70 34.26 -22.28 -13.83
C VAL A 70 35.76 -22.59 -13.78
N VAL A 71 36.12 -23.87 -13.89
CA VAL A 71 37.54 -24.29 -13.89
C VAL A 71 38.23 -23.72 -15.13
N ASP A 72 37.61 -23.86 -16.30
CA ASP A 72 38.14 -23.37 -17.58
C ASP A 72 38.28 -21.84 -17.54
N ALA A 73 37.28 -21.14 -17.01
CA ALA A 73 37.32 -19.68 -16.84
C ALA A 73 38.51 -19.21 -15.99
N VAL A 74 38.76 -19.87 -14.85
CA VAL A 74 39.86 -19.50 -13.95
C VAL A 74 41.22 -19.89 -14.52
N VAL A 75 41.35 -21.08 -15.09
CA VAL A 75 42.62 -21.53 -15.70
C VAL A 75 42.97 -20.65 -16.89
N CYS A 76 42.01 -20.34 -17.75
CA CYS A 76 42.18 -19.40 -18.86
C CYS A 76 42.65 -18.03 -18.37
N ALA A 77 41.99 -17.47 -17.35
CA ALA A 77 42.35 -16.17 -16.80
C ALA A 77 43.77 -16.15 -16.21
N VAL A 78 44.19 -17.22 -15.52
CA VAL A 78 45.57 -17.35 -15.01
C VAL A 78 46.59 -17.50 -16.14
N ALA A 79 46.29 -18.30 -17.17
CA ALA A 79 47.14 -18.43 -18.34
C ALA A 79 47.30 -17.09 -19.07
N MET A 80 46.21 -16.35 -19.25
CA MET A 80 46.23 -15.00 -19.83
C MET A 80 47.11 -14.06 -19.01
N GLN A 81 46.95 -14.01 -17.69
CA GLN A 81 47.78 -13.15 -16.83
C GLN A 81 49.27 -13.49 -16.92
N ARG A 82 49.62 -14.78 -16.96
CA ARG A 82 51.02 -15.24 -17.09
C ARG A 82 51.65 -14.89 -18.43
N GLU A 83 50.97 -15.22 -19.53
CA GLU A 83 51.47 -14.96 -20.89
C GLU A 83 51.60 -13.46 -21.18
N ILE A 84 50.62 -12.67 -20.74
CA ILE A 84 50.66 -11.21 -20.89
C ILE A 84 51.79 -10.63 -20.05
N ALA A 85 51.96 -11.04 -18.79
CA ALA A 85 53.05 -10.58 -17.94
C ALA A 85 54.44 -10.95 -18.53
N ALA A 86 54.59 -12.16 -19.08
CA ALA A 86 55.82 -12.62 -19.73
C ALA A 86 56.17 -11.75 -20.94
N ARG A 87 55.20 -11.48 -21.83
CA ARG A 87 55.40 -10.66 -23.04
C ARG A 87 55.64 -9.19 -22.72
N GLN A 88 55.05 -8.67 -21.65
CA GLN A 88 55.21 -7.29 -21.21
C GLN A 88 56.45 -7.06 -20.33
N SER A 89 57.21 -8.11 -19.99
CA SER A 89 58.38 -8.02 -19.12
C SER A 89 59.48 -7.11 -19.67
N ALA A 90 59.70 -7.13 -21.00
CA ALA A 90 60.66 -6.29 -21.72
C ALA A 90 60.15 -4.86 -21.98
N THR A 91 58.86 -4.60 -21.82
CA THR A 91 58.25 -3.27 -21.97
C THR A 91 58.52 -2.41 -20.73
N PRO A 92 58.86 -1.12 -20.88
CA PRO A 92 59.01 -0.20 -19.74
C PRO A 92 57.74 -0.17 -18.87
N PRO A 93 57.83 -0.09 -17.53
CA PRO A 93 56.68 -0.15 -16.63
C PRO A 93 55.53 0.79 -17.00
N ASP A 94 55.86 2.00 -17.47
CA ASP A 94 54.87 3.02 -17.82
C ASP A 94 54.06 2.71 -19.10
N HIS A 95 54.50 1.75 -19.92
CA HIS A 95 53.87 1.34 -21.17
C HIS A 95 53.35 -0.11 -21.14
N ARG A 96 53.43 -0.80 -19.99
CA ARG A 96 52.97 -2.19 -19.87
C ARG A 96 51.45 -2.26 -19.91
N ILE A 97 50.94 -3.17 -20.74
CA ILE A 97 49.53 -3.55 -20.72
C ILE A 97 49.32 -4.55 -19.58
N ILE A 98 48.54 -4.16 -18.57
CA ILE A 98 48.25 -4.99 -17.41
C ILE A 98 46.73 -5.15 -17.30
N PHE A 99 46.25 -6.38 -17.17
CA PHE A 99 44.84 -6.67 -16.99
C PHE A 99 44.48 -6.82 -15.51
N ARG A 100 43.26 -6.43 -15.17
CA ARG A 100 42.55 -6.86 -13.96
C ARG A 100 41.40 -7.76 -14.39
N MET A 101 41.12 -8.81 -13.62
CA MET A 101 40.17 -9.84 -14.01
C MET A 101 39.29 -10.31 -12.84
N GLY A 102 38.03 -10.61 -13.14
CA GLY A 102 37.03 -11.09 -12.19
C GLY A 102 36.21 -12.24 -12.77
N VAL A 103 36.07 -13.34 -12.04
CA VAL A 103 35.26 -14.51 -12.44
C VAL A 103 34.09 -14.73 -11.49
N ASN A 104 32.90 -14.92 -12.04
CA ASN A 104 31.70 -15.28 -11.29
C ASN A 104 30.96 -16.45 -11.94
N LEU A 105 30.34 -17.31 -11.12
CA LEU A 105 29.31 -18.26 -11.55
C LEU A 105 27.94 -17.72 -11.14
N GLY A 106 27.04 -17.52 -12.09
CA GLY A 106 25.71 -16.99 -11.80
C GLY A 106 24.71 -17.18 -12.93
N ASP A 107 23.42 -17.07 -12.58
CA ASP A 107 22.33 -17.15 -13.55
C ASP A 107 22.30 -15.91 -14.43
N VAL A 108 22.20 -16.13 -15.73
CA VAL A 108 22.06 -15.08 -16.75
C VAL A 108 20.91 -15.41 -17.70
N VAL A 109 20.32 -14.37 -18.27
CA VAL A 109 19.36 -14.45 -19.36
C VAL A 109 20.13 -14.28 -20.66
N VAL A 110 19.98 -15.24 -21.58
CA VAL A 110 20.57 -15.17 -22.92
C VAL A 110 19.58 -14.48 -23.84
N GLU A 111 19.99 -13.36 -24.42
CA GLU A 111 19.21 -12.62 -25.44
C GLU A 111 20.07 -12.50 -26.71
N GLY A 112 19.84 -13.40 -27.67
CA GLY A 112 20.69 -13.52 -28.86
C GLY A 112 22.12 -13.94 -28.51
N ASP A 113 23.09 -13.09 -28.84
CA ASP A 113 24.52 -13.28 -28.54
C ASP A 113 25.00 -12.48 -27.30
N ASP A 114 24.13 -11.78 -26.57
CA ASP A 114 24.47 -11.03 -25.35
C ASP A 114 24.01 -11.78 -24.07
N LEU A 115 24.67 -11.48 -22.94
CA LEU A 115 24.31 -11.99 -21.62
C LEU A 115 23.84 -10.86 -20.71
N LEU A 116 22.63 -10.99 -20.17
CA LEU A 116 22.03 -10.01 -19.27
C LEU A 116 21.72 -10.63 -17.92
N GLY A 117 22.02 -9.93 -16.83
CA GLY A 117 21.66 -10.35 -15.48
C GLY A 117 22.73 -10.07 -14.44
N ASP A 118 22.38 -10.35 -13.18
CA ASP A 118 23.22 -10.05 -12.02
C ASP A 118 24.56 -10.78 -12.06
N GLY A 119 24.62 -11.97 -12.69
CA GLY A 119 25.84 -12.74 -12.85
C GLY A 119 26.97 -11.97 -13.56
N VAL A 120 26.64 -11.17 -14.57
CA VAL A 120 27.58 -10.34 -15.33
C VAL A 120 28.06 -9.14 -14.48
N ASN A 121 27.14 -8.53 -13.73
CA ASN A 121 27.44 -7.39 -12.86
C ASN A 121 28.40 -7.78 -11.72
N VAL A 122 28.28 -9.00 -11.16
CA VAL A 122 29.25 -9.51 -10.17
C VAL A 122 30.65 -9.60 -10.78
N ALA A 123 30.79 -10.25 -11.94
CA ALA A 123 32.09 -10.47 -12.57
C ALA A 123 32.81 -9.15 -12.86
N ALA A 124 32.11 -8.18 -13.45
CA ALA A 124 32.65 -6.85 -13.71
C ALA A 124 33.07 -6.12 -12.43
N ARG A 125 32.33 -6.28 -11.32
CA ARG A 125 32.73 -5.63 -10.06
C ARG A 125 33.94 -6.28 -9.42
N LEU A 126 34.05 -7.61 -9.50
CA LEU A 126 35.22 -8.34 -9.03
C LEU A 126 36.48 -7.89 -9.78
N GLU A 127 36.37 -7.73 -11.10
CA GLU A 127 37.41 -7.16 -11.95
C GLU A 127 37.81 -5.75 -11.46
N GLN A 128 36.84 -4.84 -11.26
CA GLN A 128 37.12 -3.47 -10.84
C GLN A 128 37.82 -3.36 -9.48
N LEU A 129 37.50 -4.28 -8.55
CA LEU A 129 38.11 -4.35 -7.22
C LEU A 129 39.47 -5.05 -7.24
N CYS A 130 39.78 -5.75 -8.32
CA CYS A 130 41.00 -6.51 -8.45
C CYS A 130 42.22 -5.59 -8.56
N GLU A 131 43.31 -5.99 -7.90
CA GLU A 131 44.60 -5.33 -8.05
C GLU A 131 45.15 -5.54 -9.46
N SER A 132 46.01 -4.62 -9.93
CA SER A 132 46.60 -4.69 -11.27
C SER A 132 47.38 -6.00 -11.47
N GLY A 133 47.04 -6.76 -12.51
CA GLY A 133 47.64 -8.08 -12.79
C GLY A 133 47.04 -9.21 -11.94
N GLY A 134 45.98 -8.92 -11.18
CA GLY A 134 45.30 -9.89 -10.31
C GLY A 134 44.13 -10.60 -10.96
N LEU A 135 43.63 -11.62 -10.25
CA LEU A 135 42.40 -12.34 -10.56
C LEU A 135 41.59 -12.57 -9.28
N PHE A 136 40.36 -12.07 -9.25
CA PHE A 136 39.39 -12.34 -8.18
C PHE A 136 38.28 -13.29 -8.64
N VAL A 137 37.81 -14.15 -7.75
CA VAL A 137 36.68 -15.06 -7.98
C VAL A 137 35.60 -14.86 -6.92
N SER A 138 34.34 -15.02 -7.32
CA SER A 138 33.20 -14.98 -6.41
C SER A 138 33.13 -16.23 -5.52
N GLY A 139 32.34 -16.17 -4.46
CA GLY A 139 32.09 -17.32 -3.58
C GLY A 139 31.41 -18.48 -4.29
N THR A 140 30.49 -18.20 -5.21
CA THR A 140 29.84 -19.25 -6.00
C THR A 140 30.80 -19.95 -6.95
N ALA A 141 31.76 -19.21 -7.53
CA ALA A 141 32.86 -19.80 -8.30
C ALA A 141 33.82 -20.59 -7.40
N TYR A 142 34.19 -20.03 -6.24
CA TYR A 142 35.05 -20.70 -5.25
C TYR A 142 34.48 -22.05 -4.80
N ASP A 143 33.19 -22.11 -4.48
CA ASP A 143 32.53 -23.34 -4.02
C ASP A 143 32.63 -24.45 -5.09
N GLN A 144 32.65 -24.11 -6.38
CA GLN A 144 32.78 -25.08 -7.49
C GLN A 144 34.23 -25.47 -7.82
N LEU A 145 35.22 -24.68 -7.38
CA LEU A 145 36.64 -24.90 -7.59
C LEU A 145 37.28 -25.79 -6.51
N GLN A 146 36.64 -25.93 -5.34
CA GLN A 146 37.17 -26.75 -4.24
C GLN A 146 37.49 -28.19 -4.69
N GLY A 147 38.75 -28.59 -4.51
CA GLY A 147 39.24 -29.93 -4.85
C GLY A 147 39.44 -30.20 -6.35
N LYS A 148 39.20 -29.22 -7.24
CA LYS A 148 39.33 -29.39 -8.70
C LYS A 148 40.48 -28.59 -9.31
N LEU A 149 41.12 -27.70 -8.54
CA LEU A 149 42.19 -26.83 -9.01
C LEU A 149 43.28 -26.67 -7.94
N GLU A 150 44.55 -26.86 -8.33
CA GLU A 150 45.73 -26.73 -7.45
C GLU A 150 46.24 -25.27 -7.35
N LEU A 151 45.34 -24.29 -7.27
CA LEU A 151 45.70 -22.88 -7.10
C LEU A 151 45.32 -22.37 -5.70
N PRO A 152 46.22 -21.68 -4.97
CA PRO A 152 45.87 -21.11 -3.68
C PRO A 152 44.85 -19.97 -3.83
N LEU A 153 43.75 -20.08 -3.09
CA LEU A 153 42.65 -19.12 -3.06
C LEU A 153 42.61 -18.44 -1.68
N GLU A 154 42.82 -17.13 -1.63
CA GLU A 154 42.86 -16.35 -0.39
C GLU A 154 41.55 -15.56 -0.22
N PHE A 155 40.86 -15.74 0.91
CA PHE A 155 39.64 -14.96 1.18
C PHE A 155 39.99 -13.50 1.50
N ILE A 156 39.43 -12.55 0.75
CA ILE A 156 39.70 -11.11 0.89
C ILE A 156 38.52 -10.32 1.46
N GLY A 157 37.50 -11.04 1.94
CA GLY A 157 36.32 -10.49 2.58
C GLY A 157 35.07 -10.47 1.70
N GLU A 158 33.99 -9.97 2.31
CA GLU A 158 32.69 -9.79 1.67
C GLU A 158 32.60 -8.40 1.05
N ARG A 159 32.23 -8.33 -0.23
CA ARG A 159 32.15 -7.07 -0.99
C ARG A 159 30.73 -6.85 -1.47
N HIS A 160 30.22 -5.65 -1.19
CA HIS A 160 28.92 -5.21 -1.70
C HIS A 160 29.08 -4.69 -3.13
N VAL A 161 28.23 -5.17 -4.03
CA VAL A 161 28.16 -4.72 -5.41
C VAL A 161 26.86 -3.92 -5.56
N LYS A 162 26.88 -2.83 -6.32
CA LYS A 162 25.64 -2.10 -6.65
C LYS A 162 24.68 -3.06 -7.36
N ASN A 163 23.41 -3.04 -6.97
CA ASN A 163 22.32 -3.88 -7.51
C ASN A 163 22.37 -5.38 -7.16
N ILE A 164 23.17 -5.79 -6.16
CA ILE A 164 23.14 -7.16 -5.62
C ILE A 164 23.03 -7.11 -4.10
N THR A 165 21.94 -7.66 -3.60
CA THR A 165 21.50 -7.56 -2.20
C THR A 165 22.39 -8.31 -1.22
N ARG A 166 23.04 -9.41 -1.64
CA ARG A 166 23.89 -10.22 -0.76
C ARG A 166 25.37 -9.88 -0.97
N PRO A 167 26.16 -9.74 0.10
CA PRO A 167 27.60 -9.55 -0.02
C PRO A 167 28.23 -10.72 -0.79
N VAL A 168 29.05 -10.40 -1.79
CA VAL A 168 29.77 -11.42 -2.56
C VAL A 168 31.05 -11.75 -1.80
N ARG A 169 31.12 -12.96 -1.24
CA ARG A 169 32.39 -13.52 -0.73
C ARG A 169 33.41 -13.49 -1.87
N THR A 170 34.52 -12.81 -1.67
CA THR A 170 35.53 -12.65 -2.73
C THR A 170 36.82 -13.35 -2.35
N TYR A 171 37.41 -14.04 -3.31
CA TYR A 171 38.67 -14.75 -3.14
C TYR A 171 39.68 -14.29 -4.19
N ARG A 172 40.93 -14.07 -3.76
CA ARG A 172 42.06 -13.79 -4.65
C ARG A 172 42.69 -15.10 -5.09
N VAL A 173 42.89 -15.27 -6.38
CA VAL A 173 43.68 -16.38 -6.94
C VAL A 173 45.15 -16.01 -6.88
N ARG A 174 45.97 -16.84 -6.21
CA ARG A 174 47.42 -16.67 -6.16
C ARG A 174 48.07 -17.50 -7.25
N PHE A 175 48.85 -16.86 -8.10
CA PHE A 175 49.70 -17.49 -9.10
C PHE A 175 51.04 -16.75 -9.15
N GLU A 176 52.12 -17.48 -9.42
CA GLU A 176 53.45 -16.88 -9.61
C GLU A 176 53.41 -15.88 -10.78
N GLY A 177 53.64 -14.60 -10.47
CA GLY A 177 53.51 -13.47 -11.39
C GLY A 177 53.01 -12.16 -10.74
N ALA A 178 52.38 -12.21 -9.57
CA ALA A 178 51.94 -11.00 -8.86
C ALA A 178 53.14 -10.26 -8.22
N ALA A 179 53.63 -9.21 -8.87
CA ALA A 179 54.81 -8.44 -8.44
C ALA A 179 54.62 -7.81 -7.05
N ARG A 180 55.59 -8.08 -6.16
CA ARG A 180 55.78 -7.46 -4.83
C ARG A 180 56.49 -6.13 -5.03
N ASP A 181 55.97 -5.02 -4.46
CA ASP A 181 56.81 -3.85 -4.24
C ASP A 181 56.43 -3.01 -3.02
N LYS A 182 57.36 -2.96 -2.06
CA LYS A 182 57.95 -1.75 -1.47
C LYS A 182 58.91 -2.12 -0.34
N ARG A 183 60.21 -2.07 -0.65
CA ARG A 183 61.30 -1.99 0.34
C ARG A 183 61.52 -0.52 0.69
N PHE A 184 61.34 -0.14 1.95
CA PHE A 184 61.86 1.13 2.46
C PHE A 184 63.30 0.93 2.95
N SER A 185 64.22 1.69 2.35
CA SER A 185 65.61 1.82 2.78
C SER A 185 65.71 2.83 3.93
N ILE A 186 66.40 2.45 5.01
CA ILE A 186 66.69 3.29 6.17
C ILE A 186 68.19 3.54 6.23
N ARG A 187 68.61 4.80 6.41
CA ARG A 187 69.82 5.19 7.18
C ARG A 187 69.80 6.71 7.52
N PRO A 188 70.58 7.18 8.53
CA PRO A 188 70.02 7.69 9.79
C PRO A 188 70.56 9.08 10.23
N TRP A 189 69.97 9.78 11.21
CA TRP A 189 70.74 10.71 12.07
C TRP A 189 70.04 11.14 13.39
N HIS A 190 70.78 11.01 14.48
CA HIS A 190 70.41 10.93 15.90
C HIS A 190 70.00 12.22 16.66
N GLN A 191 69.13 13.10 16.15
CA GLN A 191 68.80 14.35 16.90
C GLN A 191 67.35 14.51 17.41
N TRP A 192 66.43 13.61 17.09
CA TRP A 192 65.01 13.73 17.48
C TRP A 192 64.56 12.80 18.63
N ALA A 193 65.47 12.01 19.21
CA ALA A 193 65.13 10.94 20.15
C ALA A 193 64.48 11.44 21.47
N MET A 194 64.72 12.69 21.89
CA MET A 194 64.10 13.22 23.11
C MET A 194 62.66 13.73 22.91
N LEU A 195 62.31 14.23 21.73
CA LEU A 195 60.94 14.68 21.45
C LEU A 195 59.99 13.50 21.19
N ALA A 196 60.52 12.38 20.69
CA ALA A 196 59.76 11.16 20.45
C ALA A 196 59.25 10.51 21.74
N VAL A 197 60.02 10.55 22.84
CA VAL A 197 59.62 9.93 24.12
C VAL A 197 58.46 10.69 24.77
N LEU A 198 58.47 12.02 24.70
CA LEU A 198 57.37 12.85 25.22
C LEU A 198 56.10 12.69 24.37
N ALA A 199 56.24 12.61 23.04
CA ALA A 199 55.14 12.32 22.14
C ALA A 199 54.58 10.90 22.34
N LEU A 200 55.44 9.90 22.64
CA LEU A 200 55.03 8.53 22.93
C LEU A 200 54.22 8.41 24.22
N LEU A 201 54.53 9.19 25.26
CA LEU A 201 53.76 9.21 26.51
C LEU A 201 52.39 9.86 26.33
N VAL A 202 52.31 10.94 25.54
CA VAL A 202 51.03 11.58 25.16
C VAL A 202 50.22 10.68 24.22
N LEU A 203 50.87 9.98 23.29
CA LEU A 203 50.24 9.03 22.37
C LEU A 203 49.86 7.71 23.07
N SER A 204 50.52 7.30 24.15
CA SER A 204 50.09 6.16 24.96
C SER A 204 48.91 6.51 25.86
N ALA A 205 48.86 7.74 26.39
CA ALA A 205 47.69 8.24 27.12
C ALA A 205 46.49 8.45 26.18
N ALA A 206 46.71 9.02 24.99
CA ALA A 206 45.69 9.14 23.95
C ALA A 206 45.30 7.78 23.35
N GLY A 207 46.25 6.86 23.22
CA GLY A 207 46.04 5.49 22.75
C GLY A 207 45.23 4.66 23.74
N SER A 208 45.45 4.82 25.05
CA SER A 208 44.63 4.20 26.10
C SER A 208 43.20 4.78 26.11
N ALA A 209 43.03 6.09 25.84
CA ALA A 209 41.72 6.72 25.69
C ALA A 209 41.02 6.35 24.35
N PHE A 210 41.78 5.98 23.33
CA PHE A 210 41.28 5.53 22.02
C PHE A 210 40.95 4.04 22.00
N TRP A 211 41.68 3.20 22.74
CA TRP A 211 41.38 1.76 22.92
C TRP A 211 40.20 1.48 23.86
N SER A 212 39.86 2.43 24.73
CA SER A 212 38.68 2.39 25.60
C SER A 212 37.44 3.03 24.96
N ARG A 213 37.55 3.56 23.75
CA ARG A 213 36.37 3.84 22.92
C ARG A 213 35.95 2.55 22.24
N PRO A 214 34.71 2.07 22.42
CA PRO A 214 34.22 0.93 21.66
C PRO A 214 34.40 1.25 20.19
N SER A 215 35.06 0.35 19.47
CA SER A 215 35.22 0.44 18.03
C SER A 215 33.85 0.56 17.38
N GLU A 216 33.47 1.76 16.95
CA GLU A 216 32.37 1.96 16.03
C GLU A 216 32.76 1.24 14.73
N THR A 217 32.26 0.02 14.59
CA THR A 217 32.10 -0.61 13.30
C THR A 217 31.37 0.40 12.42
N ASN A 218 31.94 0.73 11.25
CA ASN A 218 31.27 1.50 10.20
C ASN A 218 30.05 0.70 9.72
N ALA A 219 28.99 0.73 10.52
CA ALA A 219 27.68 0.22 10.24
C ALA A 219 26.84 1.48 10.02
N GLU A 220 26.36 1.68 8.79
CA GLU A 220 25.58 2.84 8.41
C GLU A 220 24.45 3.05 9.43
N THR A 221 24.46 4.18 10.13
CA THR A 221 23.40 4.62 11.04
C THR A 221 22.32 5.34 10.23
N ALA A 222 21.05 5.26 10.65
CA ALA A 222 20.02 6.10 10.05
C ALA A 222 20.34 7.58 10.35
N PHE A 223 20.50 8.39 9.31
CA PHE A 223 20.76 9.81 9.50
C PHE A 223 19.42 10.53 9.63
N ILE A 224 19.20 11.24 10.74
CA ILE A 224 17.99 12.07 10.93
C ILE A 224 17.77 13.02 9.74
N ALA A 225 18.85 13.52 9.14
CA ALA A 225 18.81 14.38 7.95
C ALA A 225 18.27 13.71 6.68
N ARG A 226 18.24 12.38 6.60
CA ARG A 226 17.73 11.61 5.46
C ARG A 226 16.31 11.09 5.68
N MET A 227 15.75 11.27 6.87
CA MET A 227 14.39 10.82 7.17
C MET A 227 13.38 11.57 6.31
N LYS A 228 12.50 10.83 5.63
CA LYS A 228 11.43 11.42 4.81
C LYS A 228 10.38 12.14 5.64
N PHE A 229 10.20 11.70 6.88
CA PHE A 229 9.29 12.30 7.84
C PHE A 229 10.06 12.67 9.11
N PRO A 230 9.71 13.79 9.76
CA PRO A 230 10.30 14.13 11.04
C PRO A 230 10.00 13.04 12.07
N LEU A 231 10.96 12.78 12.96
CA LEU A 231 10.76 11.89 14.10
C LEU A 231 9.67 12.47 15.00
N PRO A 232 8.72 11.64 15.47
CA PRO A 232 7.76 12.05 16.48
C PRO A 232 8.48 12.39 17.80
N ASP A 233 7.86 13.28 18.61
CA ASP A 233 8.36 13.63 19.95
C ASP A 233 8.30 12.46 20.94
N LYS A 234 7.56 11.41 20.60
CA LYS A 234 7.38 10.17 21.37
C LYS A 234 8.15 9.00 20.72
N PRO A 235 8.50 7.95 21.49
CA PRO A 235 9.10 6.73 20.91
C PRO A 235 8.32 6.26 19.69
N SER A 236 9.03 6.04 18.58
CA SER A 236 8.41 5.69 17.30
C SER A 236 8.90 4.34 16.82
N ILE A 237 7.96 3.44 16.53
CA ILE A 237 8.25 2.05 16.19
C ILE A 237 7.52 1.63 14.91
N ILE A 238 8.16 0.77 14.13
CA ILE A 238 7.54 -0.05 13.11
C ILE A 238 7.79 -1.52 13.44
N VAL A 239 6.75 -2.35 13.29
CA VAL A 239 6.85 -3.81 13.43
C VAL A 239 6.80 -4.40 12.03
N LEU A 240 7.90 -5.01 11.58
CA LEU A 240 7.98 -5.60 10.25
C LEU A 240 7.26 -6.96 10.21
N PRO A 241 6.69 -7.33 9.04
CA PRO A 241 6.12 -8.66 8.82
C PRO A 241 7.08 -9.76 9.23
N PHE A 242 6.65 -10.65 10.12
CA PHE A 242 7.49 -11.76 10.54
C PHE A 242 7.71 -12.75 9.40
N ASP A 243 8.96 -13.18 9.24
CA ASP A 243 9.29 -14.24 8.29
C ASP A 243 8.67 -15.56 8.76
N ASP A 244 7.95 -16.23 7.86
CA ASP A 244 7.36 -17.54 8.13
C ASP A 244 8.34 -18.66 7.73
N PHE A 245 8.84 -19.40 8.73
CA PHE A 245 9.69 -20.57 8.56
C PHE A 245 8.95 -21.89 8.85
N SER A 246 7.62 -21.88 8.77
CA SER A 246 6.77 -23.07 8.85
C SER A 246 6.87 -23.89 7.56
N SER A 247 6.66 -25.21 7.65
CA SER A 247 6.77 -26.12 6.50
C SER A 247 5.56 -26.07 5.55
N ASP A 248 4.46 -25.47 5.99
CA ASP A 248 3.19 -25.44 5.29
C ASP A 248 2.89 -24.02 4.77
N PRO A 249 2.94 -23.80 3.43
CA PRO A 249 2.67 -22.48 2.84
C PRO A 249 1.25 -21.96 3.10
N GLU A 250 0.28 -22.82 3.42
CA GLU A 250 -1.09 -22.39 3.76
C GLU A 250 -1.16 -21.63 5.10
N GLN A 251 -0.08 -21.65 5.90
CA GLN A 251 -0.03 -20.99 7.20
C GLN A 251 0.55 -19.58 7.17
N ALA A 252 0.86 -19.03 5.99
CA ALA A 252 1.41 -17.67 5.87
C ALA A 252 0.50 -16.58 6.50
N TYR A 253 -0.82 -16.81 6.57
CA TYR A 253 -1.76 -15.92 7.26
C TYR A 253 -1.47 -15.81 8.77
N PHE A 254 -0.89 -16.84 9.37
CA PHE A 254 -0.66 -16.92 10.80
C PHE A 254 0.47 -15.97 11.22
N ALA A 255 1.62 -16.00 10.54
CA ALA A 255 2.71 -15.06 10.79
C ALA A 255 2.27 -13.59 10.57
N ASP A 256 1.49 -13.35 9.52
CA ASP A 256 0.91 -12.04 9.21
C ASP A 256 -0.05 -11.57 10.31
N GLY A 257 -0.90 -12.48 10.79
CA GLY A 257 -1.86 -12.22 11.87
C GLY A 257 -1.19 -11.90 13.20
N ILE A 258 -0.15 -12.65 13.58
CA ILE A 258 0.63 -12.36 14.80
C ILE A 258 1.34 -11.01 14.70
N THR A 259 1.94 -10.71 13.56
CA THR A 259 2.59 -9.41 13.33
C THR A 259 1.59 -8.27 13.52
N GLU A 260 0.42 -8.39 12.90
CA GLU A 260 -0.65 -7.39 13.04
C GLU A 260 -1.15 -7.26 14.46
N ASP A 261 -1.32 -8.36 15.19
CA ASP A 261 -1.79 -8.30 16.57
C ASP A 261 -0.77 -7.59 17.48
N LEU A 262 0.52 -7.71 17.20
CA LEU A 262 1.55 -6.91 17.88
C LEU A 262 1.44 -5.43 17.52
N ILE A 263 1.23 -5.09 16.24
CA ILE A 263 0.97 -3.70 15.81
C ILE A 263 -0.25 -3.14 16.53
N THR A 264 -1.34 -3.90 16.57
CA THR A 264 -2.63 -3.53 17.20
C THR A 264 -2.53 -3.45 18.73
N GLY A 265 -1.70 -4.29 19.35
CA GLY A 265 -1.44 -4.22 20.78
C GLY A 265 -0.66 -2.96 21.15
N LEU A 266 0.36 -2.62 20.36
CA LEU A 266 1.16 -1.41 20.56
C LEU A 266 0.41 -0.13 20.19
N SER A 267 -0.47 -0.17 19.17
CA SER A 267 -1.19 1.02 18.67
C SER A 267 -2.11 1.64 19.72
N LYS A 268 -2.66 0.79 20.60
CA LYS A 268 -3.51 1.15 21.74
C LYS A 268 -2.77 1.87 22.86
N LEU A 269 -1.44 1.75 22.93
CA LEU A 269 -0.66 2.33 24.01
C LEU A 269 -0.56 3.85 23.83
N PRO A 270 -0.96 4.65 24.84
CA PRO A 270 -0.67 6.08 24.82
C PRO A 270 0.84 6.29 24.96
N GLY A 271 1.35 7.37 24.35
CA GLY A 271 2.77 7.74 24.48
C GLY A 271 3.75 7.00 23.58
N ILE A 272 3.29 6.14 22.67
CA ILE A 272 4.10 5.58 21.57
C ILE A 272 3.50 5.98 20.21
N PHE A 273 4.36 6.15 19.21
CA PHE A 273 4.01 6.31 17.81
C PHE A 273 4.24 4.98 17.09
N VAL A 274 3.18 4.40 16.51
CA VAL A 274 3.27 3.10 15.82
C VAL A 274 2.94 3.31 14.35
N VAL A 275 3.84 2.86 13.47
CA VAL A 275 3.55 2.82 12.03
C VAL A 275 2.55 1.71 11.75
N ALA A 276 1.51 2.05 11.01
CA ALA A 276 0.41 1.17 10.70
C ALA A 276 0.84 -0.02 9.84
N ARG A 277 0.02 -1.07 9.92
CA ARG A 277 0.25 -2.33 9.22
C ARG A 277 0.46 -2.15 7.72
N HIS A 278 -0.36 -1.35 7.05
CA HIS A 278 -0.32 -1.22 5.60
C HIS A 278 1.07 -0.79 5.11
N SER A 279 1.65 0.25 5.72
CA SER A 279 3.04 0.66 5.50
C SER A 279 4.07 -0.43 5.83
N ALA A 280 3.97 -1.07 7.00
CA ALA A 280 4.93 -2.09 7.40
C ALA A 280 4.96 -3.29 6.43
N PHE A 281 3.80 -3.69 5.92
CA PHE A 281 3.67 -4.82 5.02
C PHE A 281 4.19 -4.56 3.60
N THR A 282 4.47 -3.30 3.24
CA THR A 282 5.16 -2.99 1.97
C THR A 282 6.59 -3.52 1.92
N TYR A 283 7.18 -3.87 3.07
CA TYR A 283 8.52 -4.46 3.18
C TYR A 283 8.51 -6.00 3.21
N LYS A 284 7.33 -6.64 3.22
CA LYS A 284 7.25 -8.11 3.26
C LYS A 284 8.00 -8.74 2.09
N GLY A 285 8.89 -9.68 2.38
CA GLY A 285 9.69 -10.39 1.37
C GLY A 285 10.70 -9.51 0.62
N ARG A 286 10.92 -8.26 1.05
CA ARG A 286 11.89 -7.35 0.43
C ARG A 286 13.14 -7.27 1.30
N PRO A 287 14.32 -7.61 0.76
CA PRO A 287 15.55 -7.48 1.53
C PRO A 287 15.96 -6.00 1.59
N THR A 288 15.56 -5.32 2.66
CA THR A 288 15.78 -3.88 2.89
C THR A 288 16.53 -3.70 4.20
N LYS A 289 17.49 -2.77 4.26
CA LYS A 289 18.19 -2.49 5.52
C LYS A 289 17.26 -1.77 6.49
N VAL A 290 17.37 -2.10 7.78
CA VAL A 290 16.61 -1.47 8.87
C VAL A 290 16.70 0.05 8.86
N GLN A 291 17.87 0.61 8.51
CA GLN A 291 18.09 2.06 8.46
C GLN A 291 17.32 2.71 7.31
N ASP A 292 17.27 2.07 6.15
CA ASP A 292 16.51 2.57 5.00
C ASP A 292 15.00 2.57 5.32
N ILE A 293 14.52 1.55 6.04
CA ILE A 293 13.13 1.46 6.51
C ILE A 293 12.84 2.59 7.51
N ALA A 294 13.73 2.79 8.50
CA ALA A 294 13.61 3.84 9.49
C ALA A 294 13.62 5.24 8.86
N GLU A 295 14.48 5.47 7.87
CA GLU A 295 14.54 6.71 7.09
C GLU A 295 13.28 6.93 6.23
N ASP A 296 12.80 5.88 5.53
CA ASP A 296 11.60 5.96 4.68
C ASP A 296 10.33 6.20 5.52
N MET A 297 10.24 5.62 6.72
CA MET A 297 9.06 5.69 7.59
C MET A 297 9.12 6.81 8.64
N GLY A 298 10.30 7.41 8.83
CA GLY A 298 10.57 8.39 9.88
C GLY A 298 10.34 7.84 11.28
N VAL A 299 10.90 6.67 11.58
CA VAL A 299 10.81 6.04 12.91
C VAL A 299 12.19 5.76 13.47
N ARG A 300 12.29 5.64 14.80
CA ARG A 300 13.56 5.32 15.47
C ARG A 300 13.75 3.83 15.67
N TYR A 301 12.71 3.13 16.08
CA TYR A 301 12.78 1.72 16.48
C TYR A 301 12.16 0.82 15.42
N VAL A 302 12.79 -0.32 15.18
CA VAL A 302 12.30 -1.36 14.26
C VAL A 302 12.26 -2.68 15.01
N LEU A 303 11.09 -3.33 15.01
CA LEU A 303 10.93 -4.69 15.49
C LEU A 303 10.95 -5.64 14.28
N GLU A 304 11.91 -6.55 14.27
CA GLU A 304 11.95 -7.67 13.33
C GLU A 304 11.64 -8.95 14.07
N GLY A 305 11.14 -9.95 13.33
CA GLY A 305 10.94 -11.25 13.90
C GLY A 305 10.73 -12.32 12.86
N ASN A 306 10.81 -13.56 13.34
CA ASN A 306 10.46 -14.73 12.58
C ASN A 306 9.53 -15.63 13.40
N LEU A 307 8.72 -16.39 12.70
CA LEU A 307 7.75 -17.29 13.29
C LEU A 307 7.85 -18.67 12.63
N ARG A 308 7.77 -19.71 13.46
CA ARG A 308 7.62 -21.09 13.02
C ARG A 308 6.51 -21.76 13.80
N ARG A 309 5.57 -22.37 13.07
CA ARG A 309 4.53 -23.24 13.61
C ARG A 309 4.78 -24.67 13.11
N ASP A 310 4.93 -25.60 14.05
CA ASP A 310 5.09 -27.03 13.76
C ASP A 310 4.06 -27.83 14.57
N GLY A 311 2.96 -28.19 13.90
CA GLY A 311 1.78 -28.77 14.53
C GLY A 311 1.21 -27.87 15.63
N LYS A 312 1.43 -28.26 16.89
CA LYS A 312 0.96 -27.52 18.08
C LYS A 312 2.00 -26.57 18.67
N GLN A 313 3.27 -26.68 18.26
CA GLN A 313 4.36 -25.89 18.79
C GLN A 313 4.51 -24.60 17.98
N ILE A 314 4.73 -23.49 18.69
CA ILE A 314 4.96 -22.18 18.12
C ILE A 314 6.29 -21.66 18.66
N ARG A 315 7.14 -21.19 17.77
CA ARG A 315 8.37 -20.47 18.10
C ARG A 315 8.33 -19.10 17.44
N ILE A 316 8.58 -18.07 18.24
CA ILE A 316 8.71 -16.69 17.78
C ILE A 316 10.09 -16.20 18.22
N GLU A 317 10.88 -15.69 17.29
CA GLU A 317 12.12 -14.99 17.58
C GLU A 317 11.96 -13.54 17.17
N THR A 318 12.28 -12.61 18.06
CA THR A 318 12.12 -11.18 17.80
C THR A 318 13.37 -10.42 18.23
N GLN A 319 13.66 -9.35 17.50
CA GLN A 319 14.73 -8.41 17.85
C GLN A 319 14.24 -6.97 17.71
N LEU A 320 14.62 -6.13 18.66
CA LEU A 320 14.32 -4.70 18.66
C LEU A 320 15.59 -3.91 18.40
N ILE A 321 15.55 -3.03 17.41
CA ILE A 321 16.71 -2.29 16.92
C ILE A 321 16.43 -0.79 17.03
N ASP A 322 17.38 -0.03 17.59
CA ASP A 322 17.43 1.43 17.46
C ASP A 322 18.18 1.77 16.17
N ALA A 323 17.46 2.19 15.14
CA ALA A 323 18.01 2.42 13.81
C ALA A 323 18.94 3.65 13.75
N ILE A 324 18.81 4.59 14.70
CA ILE A 324 19.64 5.80 14.75
C ILE A 324 21.02 5.48 15.31
N SER A 325 21.09 4.73 16.41
CA SER A 325 22.36 4.28 16.98
C SER A 325 22.89 2.99 16.33
N ASN A 326 22.07 2.36 15.50
CA ASN A 326 22.28 1.01 14.97
C ASN A 326 22.56 -0.03 16.06
N GLN A 327 21.94 0.14 17.22
CA GLN A 327 22.09 -0.76 18.35
C GLN A 327 20.92 -1.74 18.40
N ARG A 328 21.23 -3.02 18.40
CA ARG A 328 20.25 -4.05 18.79
C ARG A 328 20.02 -3.96 20.30
N LEU A 329 18.83 -3.53 20.70
CA LEU A 329 18.46 -3.34 22.10
C LEU A 329 18.29 -4.70 22.79
N TRP A 330 17.65 -5.65 22.10
CA TRP A 330 17.57 -7.05 22.53
C TRP A 330 17.22 -7.97 21.36
N ASP A 331 17.43 -9.27 21.61
CA ASP A 331 17.13 -10.40 20.74
C ASP A 331 16.61 -11.52 21.64
N LYS A 332 15.38 -11.98 21.42
CA LYS A 332 14.69 -12.92 22.33
C LYS A 332 13.93 -13.98 21.55
N ARG A 333 13.90 -15.17 22.14
CA ARG A 333 13.15 -16.33 21.65
C ARG A 333 12.04 -16.70 22.62
N TYR A 334 10.89 -17.03 22.05
CA TYR A 334 9.65 -17.38 22.73
C TYR A 334 9.15 -18.71 22.17
N ASP A 335 9.06 -19.73 23.02
CA ASP A 335 8.51 -21.04 22.67
C ASP A 335 7.18 -21.22 23.41
N GLY A 336 6.19 -21.80 22.74
CA GLY A 336 4.89 -22.12 23.33
C GLY A 336 4.00 -22.91 22.40
N THR A 337 2.68 -22.82 22.60
CA THR A 337 1.66 -23.48 21.80
C THR A 337 0.55 -22.50 21.44
N MET A 338 -0.41 -22.92 20.60
CA MET A 338 -1.58 -22.08 20.32
C MET A 338 -2.36 -21.72 21.60
N ALA A 339 -2.40 -22.60 22.59
CA ALA A 339 -3.06 -22.33 23.87
C ALA A 339 -2.36 -21.24 24.71
N THR A 340 -1.11 -20.89 24.39
CA THR A 340 -0.34 -19.87 25.11
C THR A 340 -0.06 -18.64 24.25
N ILE A 341 -0.68 -18.52 23.07
CA ILE A 341 -0.31 -17.51 22.06
C ILE A 341 -0.48 -16.08 22.58
N PHE A 342 -1.56 -15.80 23.31
CA PHE A 342 -1.83 -14.50 23.91
C PHE A 342 -0.77 -14.14 24.96
N ALA A 343 -0.44 -15.07 25.86
CA ALA A 343 0.64 -14.88 26.82
C ALA A 343 2.00 -14.59 26.14
N LEU A 344 2.29 -15.21 24.98
CA LEU A 344 3.50 -14.89 24.21
C LEU A 344 3.46 -13.48 23.63
N GLN A 345 2.34 -13.06 23.04
CA GLN A 345 2.14 -11.70 22.50
C GLN A 345 2.31 -10.65 23.61
N ASN A 346 1.67 -10.85 24.75
CA ASN A 346 1.75 -9.93 25.90
C ASN A 346 3.16 -9.81 26.45
N LYS A 347 3.89 -10.94 26.47
CA LYS A 347 5.30 -10.93 26.85
C LYS A 347 6.11 -10.10 25.85
N ILE A 348 5.92 -10.24 24.54
CA ILE A 348 6.63 -9.43 23.54
C ILE A 348 6.30 -7.93 23.70
N ILE A 349 5.02 -7.57 23.85
CA ILE A 349 4.58 -6.19 24.07
C ILE A 349 5.18 -5.62 25.37
N GLY A 350 5.18 -6.39 26.46
CA GLY A 350 5.80 -6.01 27.73
C GLY A 350 7.31 -5.77 27.64
N GLU A 351 8.00 -6.55 26.81
CA GLU A 351 9.44 -6.41 26.56
C GLU A 351 9.75 -5.15 25.72
N ILE A 352 8.88 -4.80 24.77
CA ILE A 352 8.99 -3.54 24.02
C ILE A 352 8.75 -2.35 24.95
N THR A 353 7.67 -2.39 25.74
CA THR A 353 7.28 -1.25 26.60
C THR A 353 8.24 -1.02 27.76
N SER A 354 8.89 -2.06 28.30
CA SER A 354 9.92 -1.92 29.32
C SER A 354 11.28 -1.44 28.78
N THR A 355 11.54 -1.64 27.49
CA THR A 355 12.78 -1.20 26.84
C THR A 355 12.71 0.24 26.34
N LEU A 356 11.56 0.65 25.81
CA LEU A 356 11.37 1.98 25.26
C LEU A 356 11.03 3.00 26.36
N PRO A 357 11.47 4.26 26.25
CA PRO A 357 11.18 5.30 27.24
C PRO A 357 9.73 5.81 27.10
N ILE A 358 8.76 4.94 27.34
CA ILE A 358 7.32 5.23 27.31
C ILE A 358 6.89 5.61 28.73
N ASP A 359 5.98 6.58 28.84
CA ASP A 359 5.36 6.89 30.12
C ASP A 359 4.43 5.75 30.55
N VAL A 360 4.96 4.87 31.40
CA VAL A 360 4.31 3.62 31.84
C VAL A 360 3.06 3.89 32.67
N ALA A 361 2.93 5.08 33.28
CA ALA A 361 1.74 5.46 34.05
C ALA A 361 0.49 5.60 33.16
N ALA A 362 0.67 5.97 31.88
CA ALA A 362 -0.41 6.02 30.91
C ALA A 362 -0.75 4.63 30.33
N ALA A 363 0.24 3.74 30.22
CA ALA A 363 0.07 2.36 29.73
C ALA A 363 -0.60 1.41 30.75
N GLN A 364 -0.44 1.67 32.05
CA GLN A 364 -1.07 0.89 33.14
C GLN A 364 -2.54 1.26 33.41
N ALA A 365 -3.04 2.36 32.83
CA ALA A 365 -4.45 2.76 32.88
C ALA A 365 -5.33 2.03 31.84
N THR A 366 -4.74 1.13 31.06
CA THR A 366 -5.47 0.34 30.06
C THR A 366 -6.37 -0.68 30.76
N GLU A 367 -7.66 -0.66 30.41
CA GLU A 367 -8.68 -1.61 30.86
C GLU A 367 -8.25 -3.08 30.63
N PRO A 368 -8.88 -4.05 31.32
CA PRO A 368 -8.46 -5.46 31.25
C PRO A 368 -8.28 -5.89 29.80
N GLU A 369 -7.22 -6.65 29.53
CA GLU A 369 -7.08 -7.28 28.23
C GLU A 369 -8.37 -8.05 27.91
N PRO A 370 -8.84 -8.00 26.65
CA PRO A 370 -10.03 -8.73 26.25
C PRO A 370 -9.91 -10.18 26.70
N ALA A 371 -11.02 -10.77 27.16
CA ALA A 371 -11.06 -12.18 27.50
C ALA A 371 -10.43 -13.00 26.36
N GLU A 372 -9.37 -13.75 26.69
CA GLU A 372 -8.73 -14.67 25.78
C GLU A 372 -9.80 -15.60 25.19
N THR A 373 -9.79 -15.79 23.88
CA THR A 373 -10.72 -16.70 23.20
C THR A 373 -10.11 -18.10 23.08
N THR A 374 -10.85 -19.04 22.52
CA THR A 374 -10.31 -20.36 22.22
C THR A 374 -9.28 -20.27 21.06
N PRO A 375 -8.21 -21.09 21.10
CA PRO A 375 -7.26 -21.22 19.99
C PRO A 375 -7.91 -21.35 18.61
N GLU A 376 -9.01 -22.08 18.52
CA GLU A 376 -9.73 -22.35 17.28
C GLU A 376 -10.50 -21.11 16.79
N ALA A 377 -11.17 -20.37 17.69
CA ALA A 377 -11.85 -19.13 17.34
C ALA A 377 -10.84 -18.05 16.89
N TYR A 378 -9.68 -18.00 17.55
CA TYR A 378 -8.59 -17.10 17.18
C TYR A 378 -8.02 -17.43 15.79
N ASP A 379 -7.74 -18.69 15.51
CA ASP A 379 -7.22 -19.12 14.21
C ASP A 379 -8.21 -18.81 13.08
N ALA A 380 -9.52 -19.05 13.29
CA ALA A 380 -10.57 -18.68 12.36
C ALA A 380 -10.65 -17.16 12.11
N LEU A 381 -10.47 -16.34 13.16
CA LEU A 381 -10.41 -14.89 13.03
C LEU A 381 -9.23 -14.45 12.14
N LEU A 382 -8.03 -15.01 12.36
CA LEU A 382 -6.85 -14.67 11.57
C LEU A 382 -7.01 -15.04 10.09
N GLN A 383 -7.56 -16.23 9.81
CA GLN A 383 -7.89 -16.63 8.43
C GLN A 383 -8.89 -15.65 7.80
N GLY A 384 -9.93 -15.26 8.55
CA GLY A 384 -10.94 -14.31 8.09
C GLY A 384 -10.33 -12.96 7.71
N TRP A 385 -9.42 -12.41 8.52
CA TRP A 385 -8.68 -11.18 8.18
C TRP A 385 -7.80 -11.33 6.94
N GLY A 386 -7.17 -12.49 6.76
CA GLY A 386 -6.40 -12.82 5.55
C GLY A 386 -7.24 -12.70 4.27
N HIS A 387 -8.49 -13.18 4.31
CA HIS A 387 -9.45 -13.03 3.20
C HIS A 387 -9.98 -11.60 3.09
N PHE A 388 -10.39 -10.99 4.20
CA PHE A 388 -11.04 -9.68 4.22
C PHE A 388 -10.17 -8.59 3.58
N ARG A 389 -8.86 -8.69 3.71
CA ARG A 389 -7.91 -7.73 3.15
C ARG A 389 -7.81 -7.68 1.64
N ARG A 390 -8.14 -8.78 0.98
CA ARG A 390 -8.11 -8.84 -0.49
C ARG A 390 -9.19 -7.97 -1.13
N ASN A 391 -10.14 -7.48 -0.33
CA ASN A 391 -11.11 -6.44 -0.70
C ASN A 391 -11.90 -6.71 -1.99
N THR A 392 -12.29 -7.96 -2.22
CA THR A 392 -13.23 -8.35 -3.28
C THR A 392 -14.51 -8.92 -2.69
N ASP A 393 -15.56 -9.03 -3.51
CA ASP A 393 -16.84 -9.64 -3.14
C ASP A 393 -16.67 -11.07 -2.64
N LYS A 394 -15.99 -11.91 -3.43
CA LYS A 394 -15.75 -13.33 -3.14
C LYS A 394 -14.93 -13.51 -1.88
N GLU A 395 -13.88 -12.71 -1.72
CA GLU A 395 -13.01 -12.81 -0.55
C GLU A 395 -13.68 -12.26 0.72
N THR A 396 -14.50 -11.22 0.60
CA THR A 396 -15.30 -10.70 1.73
C THR A 396 -16.33 -11.73 2.19
N LEU A 397 -16.99 -12.45 1.27
CA LEU A 397 -17.91 -13.54 1.63
C LEU A 397 -17.19 -14.71 2.34
N LYS A 398 -15.98 -15.07 1.90
CA LYS A 398 -15.14 -16.06 2.61
C LYS A 398 -14.77 -15.58 4.01
N ALA A 399 -14.39 -14.31 4.14
CA ALA A 399 -14.08 -13.71 5.43
C ALA A 399 -15.30 -13.75 6.38
N ILE A 400 -16.49 -13.41 5.89
CA ILE A 400 -17.74 -13.51 6.66
C ILE A 400 -17.95 -14.92 7.19
N ALA A 401 -17.77 -15.96 6.37
CA ALA A 401 -17.93 -17.35 6.81
C ALA A 401 -16.92 -17.77 7.90
N LEU A 402 -15.69 -17.27 7.82
CA LEU A 402 -14.65 -17.52 8.82
C LEU A 402 -14.92 -16.75 10.12
N PHE A 403 -15.37 -15.51 10.03
CA PHE A 403 -15.80 -14.74 11.20
C PHE A 403 -17.05 -15.35 11.86
N ASP A 404 -17.98 -15.90 11.07
CA ASP A 404 -19.12 -16.70 11.57
C ASP A 404 -18.66 -17.94 12.34
N THR A 405 -17.63 -18.61 11.83
CA THR A 405 -17.03 -19.75 12.53
C THR A 405 -16.42 -19.30 13.86
N ALA A 406 -15.69 -18.19 13.88
CA ALA A 406 -15.08 -17.65 15.10
C ALA A 406 -16.13 -17.30 16.17
N VAL A 407 -17.22 -16.61 15.81
CA VAL A 407 -18.30 -16.28 16.79
C VAL A 407 -19.12 -17.52 17.19
N GLY A 408 -19.18 -18.55 16.36
CA GLY A 408 -19.81 -19.83 16.69
C GLY A 408 -18.98 -20.66 17.67
N LEU A 409 -17.66 -20.54 17.63
CA LEU A 409 -16.72 -21.17 18.56
C LEU A 409 -16.65 -20.44 19.90
N ASP A 410 -16.81 -19.12 19.89
CA ASP A 410 -16.88 -18.29 21.09
C ASP A 410 -17.89 -17.15 20.92
N THR A 411 -19.08 -17.34 21.51
CA THR A 411 -20.22 -16.42 21.42
C THR A 411 -19.90 -15.00 21.88
N TYR A 412 -18.97 -14.81 22.82
CA TYR A 412 -18.65 -13.50 23.41
C TYR A 412 -17.36 -12.90 22.86
N TYR A 413 -16.80 -13.46 21.79
CA TYR A 413 -15.55 -12.99 21.22
C TYR A 413 -15.72 -11.65 20.48
N SER A 414 -15.56 -10.54 21.21
CA SER A 414 -15.85 -9.18 20.69
C SER A 414 -15.05 -8.82 19.43
N ARG A 415 -13.80 -9.29 19.29
CA ARG A 415 -12.98 -9.03 18.07
C ARG A 415 -13.59 -9.69 16.83
N ALA A 416 -14.11 -10.91 16.95
CA ALA A 416 -14.76 -11.61 15.85
C ALA A 416 -16.09 -10.96 15.48
N HIS A 417 -16.91 -10.55 16.46
CA HIS A 417 -18.11 -9.77 16.20
C HIS A 417 -17.82 -8.42 15.53
N ALA A 418 -16.75 -7.72 15.92
CA ALA A 418 -16.34 -6.47 15.29
C ALA A 418 -15.91 -6.68 13.83
N ALA A 419 -15.11 -7.73 13.56
CA ALA A 419 -14.69 -8.09 12.21
C ALA A 419 -15.88 -8.51 11.33
N LEU A 420 -16.83 -9.25 11.91
CA LEU A 420 -18.06 -9.66 11.24
C LEU A 420 -18.96 -8.46 10.90
N ALA A 421 -19.11 -7.52 11.83
CA ALA A 421 -19.80 -6.26 11.59
C ALA A 421 -19.11 -5.45 10.49
N ALA A 422 -17.78 -5.32 10.52
CA ALA A 422 -17.01 -4.63 9.48
C ALA A 422 -17.18 -5.25 8.09
N ALA A 423 -17.18 -6.59 8.01
CA ALA A 423 -17.32 -7.29 6.74
C ALA A 423 -18.74 -7.17 6.16
N ASN A 424 -19.77 -7.27 7.00
CA ASN A 424 -21.14 -7.04 6.55
C ASN A 424 -21.38 -5.56 6.22
N TRP A 425 -20.81 -4.63 6.98
CA TRP A 425 -20.85 -3.20 6.65
C TRP A 425 -20.24 -2.93 5.27
N ARG A 426 -19.06 -3.49 4.96
CA ARG A 426 -18.46 -3.39 3.63
C ARG A 426 -19.40 -3.91 2.53
N MET A 427 -20.02 -5.07 2.73
CA MET A 427 -20.99 -5.61 1.78
C MET A 427 -22.19 -4.68 1.57
N ALA A 428 -22.65 -4.01 2.63
CA ALA A 428 -23.73 -3.03 2.53
C ALA A 428 -23.32 -1.83 1.66
N VAL A 429 -22.14 -1.25 1.89
CA VAL A 429 -21.75 0.01 1.23
C VAL A 429 -21.12 -0.17 -0.16
N SER A 430 -20.53 -1.32 -0.47
CA SER A 430 -19.70 -1.49 -1.69
C SER A 430 -20.50 -1.64 -2.99
N ARG A 431 -21.83 -1.84 -2.92
CA ARG A 431 -22.76 -1.97 -4.08
C ARG A 431 -22.28 -2.94 -5.19
N TRP A 432 -21.47 -3.94 -4.84
CA TRP A 432 -20.93 -4.95 -5.76
C TRP A 432 -22.03 -5.88 -6.25
N ASP A 433 -22.56 -5.63 -7.47
CA ASP A 433 -23.43 -6.41 -8.41
C ASP A 433 -24.61 -7.28 -7.87
N SER A 434 -24.74 -7.46 -6.56
CA SER A 434 -25.93 -7.93 -5.86
C SER A 434 -26.67 -6.70 -5.35
N GLY A 435 -27.82 -6.39 -5.97
CA GLY A 435 -28.63 -5.21 -5.65
C GLY A 435 -28.99 -5.06 -4.16
N ASN A 436 -29.68 -3.97 -3.82
CA ASN A 436 -29.99 -3.54 -2.45
C ASN A 436 -30.69 -4.54 -1.52
N LEU A 437 -31.15 -5.72 -2.01
CA LEU A 437 -31.53 -6.84 -1.16
C LEU A 437 -30.35 -7.36 -0.28
N ALA A 438 -29.11 -7.18 -0.75
CA ALA A 438 -27.89 -7.45 0.01
C ALA A 438 -27.66 -6.40 1.13
N PHE A 439 -28.03 -5.12 0.90
CA PHE A 439 -27.88 -4.05 1.89
C PHE A 439 -28.69 -4.33 3.16
N GLN A 440 -29.99 -4.62 3.04
CA GLN A 440 -30.83 -4.86 4.21
C GLN A 440 -30.39 -6.11 4.99
N LYS A 441 -30.03 -7.20 4.29
CA LYS A 441 -29.52 -8.42 4.93
C LYS A 441 -28.19 -8.18 5.64
N ALA A 442 -27.27 -7.46 4.99
CA ALA A 442 -25.99 -7.11 5.57
C ALA A 442 -26.15 -6.20 6.79
N MET A 443 -27.02 -5.18 6.71
CA MET A 443 -27.33 -4.30 7.83
C MET A 443 -27.95 -5.04 9.01
N HIS A 444 -28.86 -5.98 8.77
CA HIS A 444 -29.41 -6.83 9.84
C HIS A 444 -28.31 -7.58 10.59
N ARG A 445 -27.29 -8.07 9.87
CA ARG A 445 -26.13 -8.73 10.47
C ARG A 445 -25.23 -7.75 11.25
N VAL A 446 -25.05 -6.53 10.75
CA VAL A 446 -24.35 -5.46 11.48
C VAL A 446 -25.04 -5.16 12.80
N ASP A 447 -26.37 -5.00 12.79
CA ASP A 447 -27.19 -4.72 13.98
C ASP A 447 -27.11 -5.84 15.04
N GLN A 448 -26.94 -7.10 14.60
CA GLN A 448 -26.76 -8.24 15.50
C GLN A 448 -25.34 -8.30 16.10
N SER A 449 -24.31 -8.02 15.31
CA SER A 449 -22.92 -8.19 15.73
C SER A 449 -22.39 -6.99 16.54
N LEU A 450 -22.80 -5.76 16.25
CA LEU A 450 -22.26 -4.56 16.92
C LEU A 450 -22.45 -4.57 18.45
N PRO A 451 -23.64 -4.89 19.02
CA PRO A 451 -23.81 -4.94 20.47
C PRO A 451 -22.86 -5.92 21.15
N MET A 452 -22.65 -7.11 20.54
CA MET A 452 -21.72 -8.13 21.05
C MET A 452 -20.25 -7.70 20.95
N ALA A 453 -19.90 -6.99 19.86
CA ALA A 453 -18.58 -6.43 19.66
C ALA A 453 -18.23 -5.32 20.68
N MET A 454 -19.24 -4.60 21.17
CA MET A 454 -19.08 -3.49 22.12
C MET A 454 -19.02 -3.93 23.59
N LEU A 455 -19.33 -5.19 23.92
CA LEU A 455 -19.32 -5.70 25.30
C LEU A 455 -17.97 -5.47 26.02
N TYR A 456 -16.86 -5.68 25.31
CA TYR A 456 -15.50 -5.50 25.83
C TYR A 456 -14.77 -4.33 25.15
N GLN A 457 -15.50 -3.25 24.85
CA GLN A 457 -14.98 -1.99 24.32
C GLN A 457 -14.02 -2.15 23.11
N CYS A 458 -14.37 -2.99 22.13
CA CYS A 458 -13.52 -3.18 20.94
C CYS A 458 -13.44 -1.87 20.11
N PRO A 459 -12.24 -1.31 19.83
CA PRO A 459 -12.10 -0.06 19.06
C PRO A 459 -12.76 -0.12 17.69
N LEU A 460 -12.57 -1.25 16.97
CA LEU A 460 -13.17 -1.47 15.67
C LEU A 460 -14.71 -1.45 15.72
N ALA A 461 -15.33 -1.93 16.80
CA ALA A 461 -16.78 -1.88 16.95
C ALA A 461 -17.31 -0.44 16.99
N TYR A 462 -16.64 0.44 17.74
CA TYR A 462 -16.99 1.86 17.77
C TYR A 462 -16.72 2.55 16.43
N ALA A 463 -15.64 2.18 15.74
CA ALA A 463 -15.36 2.70 14.40
C ALA A 463 -16.43 2.31 13.37
N ILE A 464 -16.90 1.06 13.38
CA ILE A 464 -18.00 0.61 12.50
C ILE A 464 -19.34 1.23 12.91
N SER A 465 -19.63 1.30 14.21
CA SER A 465 -20.84 1.98 14.71
C SER A 465 -20.90 3.44 14.24
N SER A 466 -19.77 4.15 14.26
CA SER A 466 -19.70 5.53 13.77
C SER A 466 -20.01 5.66 12.28
N GLU A 467 -19.55 4.73 11.44
CA GLU A 467 -19.89 4.72 10.01
C GLU A 467 -21.38 4.45 9.79
N VAL A 468 -21.95 3.50 10.53
CA VAL A 468 -23.39 3.21 10.47
C VAL A 468 -24.18 4.46 10.85
N LEU A 469 -23.84 5.13 11.96
CA LEU A 469 -24.49 6.37 12.38
C LEU A 469 -24.40 7.47 11.32
N ALA A 470 -23.21 7.68 10.75
CA ALA A 470 -22.99 8.67 9.70
C ALA A 470 -23.81 8.37 8.44
N ALA A 471 -23.87 7.11 8.01
CA ALA A 471 -24.68 6.69 6.87
C ALA A 471 -26.19 6.85 7.09
N HIS A 472 -26.63 7.00 8.34
CA HIS A 472 -28.00 7.33 8.73
C HIS A 472 -28.20 8.84 9.03
N GLY A 473 -27.17 9.68 8.83
CA GLY A 473 -27.19 11.14 8.99
C GLY A 473 -26.80 11.63 10.39
N GLY A 474 -26.51 10.71 11.31
CA GLY A 474 -26.14 11.02 12.70
C GLY A 474 -24.67 11.36 12.87
N TYR A 475 -24.18 12.41 12.20
CA TYR A 475 -22.75 12.78 12.24
C TYR A 475 -22.26 13.18 13.63
N ASP A 476 -23.09 13.83 14.46
CA ASP A 476 -22.72 14.19 15.83
C ASP A 476 -22.49 12.94 16.69
N GLN A 477 -23.38 11.96 16.61
CA GLN A 477 -23.22 10.67 17.30
C GLN A 477 -22.04 9.90 16.72
N ALA A 478 -21.86 9.92 15.39
CA ALA A 478 -20.71 9.29 14.74
C ALA A 478 -19.39 9.89 15.25
N LEU A 479 -19.30 11.21 15.42
CA LEU A 479 -18.13 11.90 15.97
C LEU A 479 -17.84 11.49 17.42
N ILE A 480 -18.87 11.23 18.23
CA ILE A 480 -18.71 10.71 19.59
C ILE A 480 -18.12 9.29 19.56
N GLU A 481 -18.70 8.39 18.77
CA GLU A 481 -18.28 6.99 18.70
C GLU A 481 -16.87 6.84 18.10
N ILE A 482 -16.56 7.55 17.00
CA ILE A 482 -15.21 7.49 16.42
C ILE A 482 -14.17 8.09 17.36
N SER A 483 -14.52 9.12 18.13
CA SER A 483 -13.63 9.66 19.15
C SER A 483 -13.39 8.67 20.29
N ARG A 484 -14.34 7.79 20.58
CA ARG A 484 -14.13 6.68 21.52
C ARG A 484 -13.20 5.63 20.93
N ALA A 485 -13.37 5.25 19.67
CA ALA A 485 -12.45 4.35 18.97
C ALA A 485 -11.00 4.88 19.03
N ILE A 486 -10.78 6.16 18.70
CA ILE A 486 -9.45 6.80 18.74
C ILE A 486 -8.88 6.88 20.16
N ARG A 487 -9.70 7.05 21.20
CA ARG A 487 -9.19 7.01 22.59
C ARG A 487 -8.68 5.63 22.97
N LEU A 488 -9.32 4.57 22.48
CA LEU A 488 -8.94 3.19 22.75
C LEU A 488 -7.78 2.72 21.86
N ASP A 489 -7.67 3.26 20.65
CA ASP A 489 -6.60 2.96 19.69
C ASP A 489 -6.11 4.26 18.98
N PRO A 490 -5.24 5.05 19.62
CA PRO A 490 -4.85 6.36 19.13
C PRO A 490 -3.96 6.33 17.88
N ASN A 491 -3.30 5.20 17.60
CA ASN A 491 -2.42 5.06 16.44
C ASN A 491 -3.10 4.37 15.24
N GLU A 492 -4.41 4.05 15.31
CA GLU A 492 -5.16 3.46 14.19
C GLU A 492 -5.50 4.53 13.12
N PRO A 493 -4.85 4.53 11.93
CA PRO A 493 -5.00 5.58 10.93
C PRO A 493 -6.42 5.65 10.35
N GLU A 494 -7.07 4.50 10.16
CA GLU A 494 -8.38 4.41 9.52
C GLU A 494 -9.46 5.10 10.37
N SER A 495 -9.31 5.07 11.70
CA SER A 495 -10.20 5.80 12.62
C SER A 495 -10.09 7.32 12.46
N HIS A 496 -8.88 7.83 12.22
CA HIS A 496 -8.65 9.26 11.95
C HIS A 496 -9.23 9.70 10.60
N ILE A 497 -9.16 8.84 9.57
CA ILE A 497 -9.80 9.09 8.27
C ILE A 497 -11.33 9.15 8.39
N ARG A 498 -11.93 8.20 9.11
CA ARG A 498 -13.39 8.22 9.38
C ARG A 498 -13.80 9.50 10.08
N LYS A 499 -13.07 9.89 11.13
CA LYS A 499 -13.30 11.17 11.82
C LYS A 499 -13.20 12.35 10.85
N ALA A 500 -12.18 12.38 9.98
CA ALA A 500 -12.03 13.44 9.00
C ALA A 500 -13.21 13.53 8.02
N ARG A 501 -13.75 12.38 7.56
CA ARG A 501 -14.95 12.36 6.70
C ARG A 501 -16.15 13.00 7.41
N PHE A 502 -16.38 12.68 8.69
CA PHE A 502 -17.48 13.27 9.47
C PHE A 502 -17.25 14.76 9.78
N LEU A 503 -16.00 15.16 10.01
CA LEU A 503 -15.63 16.56 10.19
C LEU A 503 -15.85 17.37 8.91
N ASN A 504 -15.49 16.85 7.73
CA ASN A 504 -15.81 17.49 6.45
C ASN A 504 -17.33 17.62 6.27
N ALA A 505 -18.09 16.56 6.57
CA ALA A 505 -19.55 16.57 6.48
C ALA A 505 -20.22 17.63 7.35
N THR A 506 -19.58 18.01 8.47
CA THR A 506 -20.13 18.94 9.46
C THR A 506 -19.50 20.34 9.42
N GLY A 507 -18.76 20.70 8.36
CA GLY A 507 -18.20 22.06 8.22
C GLY A 507 -16.83 22.27 8.88
N ARG A 508 -16.25 21.23 9.49
CA ARG A 508 -15.02 21.30 10.30
C ARG A 508 -13.77 20.90 9.51
N ALA A 509 -13.66 21.40 8.29
CA ALA A 509 -12.65 20.97 7.31
C ALA A 509 -11.20 21.18 7.74
N ALA A 510 -10.90 22.21 8.53
CA ALA A 510 -9.54 22.44 9.05
C ALA A 510 -9.11 21.34 10.04
N GLU A 511 -10.02 20.91 10.92
CA GLU A 511 -9.78 19.77 11.82
C GLU A 511 -9.72 18.46 11.04
N ALA A 512 -10.52 18.33 9.98
CA ALA A 512 -10.48 17.17 9.09
C ALA A 512 -9.11 17.04 8.40
N GLU A 513 -8.57 18.14 7.85
CA GLU A 513 -7.23 18.14 7.24
C GLU A 513 -6.16 17.67 8.23
N GLN A 514 -6.21 18.14 9.48
CA GLN A 514 -5.28 17.71 10.53
C GLN A 514 -5.39 16.20 10.80
N ALA A 515 -6.61 15.68 10.91
CA ALA A 515 -6.86 14.26 11.12
C ALA A 515 -6.37 13.40 9.95
N VAL A 516 -6.59 13.82 8.69
CA VAL A 516 -6.09 13.09 7.51
C VAL A 516 -4.56 13.10 7.47
N ARG A 517 -3.92 14.24 7.73
CA ARG A 517 -2.45 14.33 7.75
C ARG A 517 -1.83 13.48 8.85
N LEU A 518 -2.49 13.40 10.02
CA LEU A 518 -2.08 12.48 11.07
C LEU A 518 -2.21 11.02 10.63
N ALA A 519 -3.33 10.64 9.99
CA ALA A 519 -3.51 9.29 9.45
C ALA A 519 -2.43 8.93 8.41
N MET A 520 -2.14 9.83 7.47
CA MET A 520 -1.06 9.66 6.48
C MET A 520 0.33 9.61 7.12
N ARG A 521 0.51 10.18 8.32
CA ARG A 521 1.76 10.10 9.07
C ARG A 521 1.90 8.76 9.79
N LEU A 522 0.81 8.27 10.38
CA LEU A 522 0.71 6.94 11.01
C LEU A 522 0.85 5.82 9.97
N ASP A 523 0.39 6.06 8.74
CA ASP A 523 0.53 5.16 7.60
C ASP A 523 1.22 5.86 6.42
N PRO A 524 2.56 6.04 6.43
CA PRO A 524 3.29 6.76 5.38
C PRO A 524 3.14 6.25 3.95
N LYS A 525 2.78 4.97 3.77
CA LYS A 525 2.41 4.34 2.50
C LYS A 525 0.90 4.14 2.42
N TYR A 526 0.12 5.12 2.88
CA TYR A 526 -1.34 5.05 3.00
C TYR A 526 -2.07 4.55 1.74
N PRO A 527 -3.26 3.93 1.90
CA PRO A 527 -4.19 3.68 0.82
C PRO A 527 -4.55 4.96 0.04
N PRO A 528 -4.63 4.94 -1.30
CA PRO A 528 -4.84 6.15 -2.09
C PRO A 528 -6.10 6.95 -1.74
N ASP A 529 -7.16 6.34 -1.21
CA ASP A 529 -8.40 7.03 -0.83
C ASP A 529 -8.22 8.07 0.31
N TYR A 530 -7.08 8.05 1.03
CA TYR A 530 -6.74 9.09 2.01
C TYR A 530 -6.60 10.45 1.31
N LEU A 531 -6.08 10.47 0.07
CA LEU A 531 -5.95 11.67 -0.76
C LEU A 531 -7.31 12.27 -1.11
N ARG A 532 -8.33 11.43 -1.32
CA ARG A 532 -9.70 11.90 -1.58
C ARG A 532 -10.24 12.66 -0.38
N THR A 533 -10.09 12.09 0.82
CA THR A 533 -10.53 12.76 2.06
C THR A 533 -9.79 14.08 2.28
N LEU A 534 -8.48 14.12 2.01
CA LEU A 534 -7.68 15.35 2.06
C LEU A 534 -8.15 16.39 1.04
N ALA A 535 -8.40 15.99 -0.20
CA ALA A 535 -8.84 16.89 -1.27
C ALA A 535 -10.19 17.54 -0.93
N ILE A 536 -11.12 16.79 -0.33
CA ILE A 536 -12.40 17.32 0.15
C ILE A 536 -12.17 18.37 1.24
N SER A 537 -11.31 18.08 2.23
CA SER A 537 -10.96 19.04 3.29
C SER A 537 -10.32 20.31 2.73
N LEU A 538 -9.46 20.19 1.72
CA LEU A 538 -8.83 21.33 1.05
C LEU A 538 -9.85 22.14 0.24
N PHE A 539 -10.74 21.47 -0.50
CA PHE A 539 -11.78 22.11 -1.29
C PHE A 539 -12.73 22.94 -0.42
N HIS A 540 -13.17 22.38 0.70
CA HIS A 540 -14.07 23.06 1.65
C HIS A 540 -13.46 24.32 2.27
N GLN A 541 -12.14 24.29 2.47
CA GLN A 541 -11.37 25.44 2.93
C GLN A 541 -11.02 26.43 1.81
N GLU A 542 -11.61 26.27 0.62
CA GLU A 542 -11.35 27.11 -0.57
C GLU A 542 -9.90 27.06 -1.07
N LYS A 543 -9.12 26.06 -0.63
CA LYS A 543 -7.76 25.77 -1.11
C LYS A 543 -7.83 25.00 -2.44
N TYR A 544 -8.50 25.58 -3.43
CA TYR A 544 -8.89 24.90 -4.67
C TYR A 544 -7.70 24.37 -5.47
N GLU A 545 -6.58 25.10 -5.52
CA GLU A 545 -5.37 24.65 -6.21
C GLU A 545 -4.87 23.32 -5.62
N ASN A 546 -4.67 23.28 -4.30
CA ASN A 546 -4.18 22.08 -3.60
C ASN A 546 -5.17 20.92 -3.72
N ALA A 547 -6.49 21.20 -3.68
CA ALA A 547 -7.51 20.17 -3.87
C ALA A 547 -7.45 19.55 -5.28
N VAL A 548 -7.33 20.39 -6.31
CA VAL A 548 -7.19 19.97 -7.71
C VAL A 548 -5.92 19.15 -7.92
N GLU A 549 -4.78 19.58 -7.37
CA GLU A 549 -3.51 18.84 -7.45
C GLU A 549 -3.60 17.47 -6.75
N THR A 550 -4.21 17.44 -5.56
CA THR A 550 -4.40 16.20 -4.80
C THR A 550 -5.28 15.20 -5.56
N LEU A 551 -6.39 15.65 -6.16
CA LEU A 551 -7.25 14.80 -6.98
C LEU A 551 -6.56 14.33 -8.25
N LYS A 552 -5.78 15.20 -8.93
CA LYS A 552 -5.00 14.80 -10.10
C LYS A 552 -3.98 13.72 -9.75
N PHE A 553 -3.31 13.83 -8.60
CA PHE A 553 -2.38 12.81 -8.13
C PHE A 553 -3.11 11.48 -7.86
N LEU A 554 -4.25 11.52 -7.17
CA LEU A 554 -5.11 10.34 -6.95
C LEU A 554 -5.53 9.67 -8.27
N ILE A 555 -5.95 10.47 -9.26
CA ILE A 555 -6.35 9.96 -10.58
C ILE A 555 -5.16 9.33 -11.31
N ALA A 556 -3.96 9.91 -11.18
CA ALA A 556 -2.75 9.35 -11.79
C ALA A 556 -2.32 8.00 -11.18
N LEU A 557 -2.78 7.70 -9.96
CA LEU A 557 -2.61 6.38 -9.35
C LEU A 557 -3.64 5.35 -9.85
N GLU A 558 -4.61 5.75 -10.69
CA GLU A 558 -5.73 4.90 -11.14
C GLU A 558 -6.61 4.39 -9.98
N TRP A 559 -6.83 5.24 -8.97
CA TRP A 559 -7.71 4.99 -7.81
C TRP A 559 -8.94 5.91 -7.78
N ASP A 560 -9.28 6.47 -8.94
CA ASP A 560 -10.37 7.40 -9.15
C ASP A 560 -11.74 6.74 -9.11
N ILE A 561 -12.73 7.53 -8.69
CA ILE A 561 -14.16 7.25 -8.86
C ILE A 561 -14.82 8.42 -9.58
N ALA A 562 -16.05 8.26 -10.07
CA ALA A 562 -16.72 9.32 -10.83
C ALA A 562 -16.75 10.66 -10.07
N ASP A 563 -17.03 10.63 -8.78
CA ASP A 563 -17.25 11.84 -7.96
C ASP A 563 -15.96 12.66 -7.74
N ASP A 564 -14.79 12.04 -7.93
CA ASP A 564 -13.50 12.75 -7.97
C ASP A 564 -13.46 13.72 -9.15
N TYR A 565 -13.99 13.33 -10.31
CA TYR A 565 -14.05 14.18 -11.50
C TYR A 565 -15.06 15.33 -11.35
N ALA A 566 -16.15 15.12 -10.62
CA ALA A 566 -17.09 16.20 -10.31
C ALA A 566 -16.42 17.26 -9.42
N THR A 567 -15.76 16.82 -8.35
CA THR A 567 -15.03 17.72 -7.44
C THR A 567 -13.87 18.43 -8.16
N LEU A 568 -13.15 17.72 -9.05
CA LEU A 568 -12.08 18.29 -9.88
C LEU A 568 -12.62 19.33 -10.87
N ALA A 569 -13.72 19.04 -11.57
CA ALA A 569 -14.36 20.01 -12.48
C ALA A 569 -14.82 21.26 -11.73
N SER A 570 -15.40 21.10 -10.53
CA SER A 570 -15.78 22.20 -9.67
C SER A 570 -14.58 23.07 -9.25
N GLY A 571 -13.49 22.43 -8.82
CA GLY A 571 -12.26 23.13 -8.45
C GLY A 571 -11.65 23.91 -9.61
N LEU A 572 -11.64 23.35 -10.82
CA LEU A 572 -11.21 24.05 -12.03
C LEU A 572 -12.10 25.26 -12.34
N GLY A 573 -13.42 25.14 -12.16
CA GLY A 573 -14.35 26.24 -12.32
C GLY A 573 -14.07 27.41 -11.38
N HIS A 574 -13.83 27.15 -10.09
CA HIS A 574 -13.43 28.20 -9.13
C HIS A 574 -12.09 28.87 -9.48
N LEU A 575 -11.17 28.12 -10.07
CA LEU A 575 -9.88 28.66 -10.55
C LEU A 575 -9.99 29.39 -11.89
N GLY A 576 -11.17 29.45 -12.51
CA GLY A 576 -11.38 30.05 -13.84
C GLY A 576 -10.70 29.27 -14.98
N ARG A 577 -10.40 27.98 -14.77
CA ARG A 577 -9.69 27.12 -15.73
C ARG A 577 -10.68 26.26 -16.50
N THR A 578 -10.74 26.45 -17.81
CA THR A 578 -11.62 25.68 -18.70
C THR A 578 -10.94 24.44 -19.28
N GLY A 579 -9.60 24.41 -19.29
CA GLY A 579 -8.80 23.28 -19.75
C GLY A 579 -9.04 22.02 -18.90
N GLY A 580 -9.43 20.92 -19.55
CA GLY A 580 -9.67 19.63 -18.89
C GLY A 580 -11.09 19.43 -18.32
N VAL A 581 -11.94 20.46 -18.27
CA VAL A 581 -13.32 20.31 -17.73
C VAL A 581 -14.14 19.32 -18.54
N GLN A 582 -14.15 19.43 -19.88
CA GLN A 582 -14.91 18.50 -20.73
C GLN A 582 -14.41 17.06 -20.63
N LEU A 583 -13.10 16.87 -20.43
CA LEU A 583 -12.51 15.56 -20.18
C LEU A 583 -13.02 14.99 -18.85
N ASN A 584 -13.07 15.80 -17.79
CA ASN A 584 -13.58 15.37 -16.48
C ASN A 584 -15.07 15.02 -16.54
N ILE A 585 -15.88 15.79 -17.27
CA ILE A 585 -17.30 15.47 -17.51
C ILE A 585 -17.41 14.12 -18.24
N ALA A 586 -16.62 13.91 -19.30
CA ALA A 586 -16.62 12.66 -20.05
C ALA A 586 -16.18 11.47 -19.19
N LYS A 587 -15.17 11.65 -18.32
CA LYS A 587 -14.70 10.63 -17.39
C LYS A 587 -15.71 10.29 -16.30
N PHE A 588 -16.34 11.30 -15.70
CA PHE A 588 -17.47 11.09 -14.79
C PHE A 588 -18.53 10.24 -15.47
N ASN A 589 -18.99 10.66 -16.66
CA ASN A 589 -20.05 9.98 -17.40
C ASN A 589 -19.66 8.54 -17.79
N GLY A 590 -18.40 8.34 -18.16
CA GLY A 590 -17.86 7.02 -18.51
C GLY A 590 -17.83 6.02 -17.36
N ILE A 591 -17.85 6.48 -16.11
CA ILE A 591 -17.95 5.62 -14.91
C ILE A 591 -19.40 5.56 -14.42
N ALA A 592 -20.01 6.73 -14.22
CA ALA A 592 -21.31 6.86 -13.57
C ALA A 592 -22.44 6.26 -14.41
N VAL A 593 -22.47 6.46 -15.73
CA VAL A 593 -23.58 6.03 -16.59
C VAL A 593 -23.64 4.49 -16.73
N PRO A 594 -22.53 3.77 -16.94
CA PRO A 594 -22.54 2.30 -16.91
C PRO A 594 -22.99 1.70 -15.57
N ASP A 595 -22.69 2.37 -14.45
CA ASP A 595 -23.18 2.02 -13.10
C ASP A 595 -24.65 2.35 -12.89
N GLY A 596 -25.32 2.83 -13.93
CA GLY A 596 -26.72 3.21 -13.96
C GLY A 596 -26.96 4.62 -13.43
N ARG A 597 -25.99 5.44 -13.07
CA ARG A 597 -26.28 6.83 -12.66
C ARG A 597 -26.57 7.72 -13.88
N GLY A 598 -27.18 8.89 -13.64
CA GLY A 598 -27.31 9.93 -14.66
C GLY A 598 -25.97 10.57 -15.03
N PRO A 599 -25.89 11.26 -16.18
CA PRO A 599 -24.72 12.07 -16.52
C PRO A 599 -24.50 13.19 -15.50
N LEU A 600 -23.27 13.72 -15.44
CA LEU A 600 -22.91 14.82 -14.57
C LEU A 600 -23.74 16.06 -14.89
N THR A 601 -24.50 16.51 -13.89
CA THR A 601 -25.23 17.77 -13.91
C THR A 601 -25.06 18.45 -12.55
N VAL A 602 -25.25 19.77 -12.52
CA VAL A 602 -25.19 20.54 -11.27
C VAL A 602 -26.14 19.97 -10.23
N GLN A 603 -27.42 19.77 -10.56
CA GLN A 603 -28.40 19.24 -9.61
C GLN A 603 -28.15 17.76 -9.32
N GLY A 604 -27.71 16.96 -10.29
CA GLY A 604 -27.45 15.53 -10.09
C GLY A 604 -26.48 15.26 -8.95
N ILE A 605 -25.40 16.05 -8.85
CA ILE A 605 -24.41 15.90 -7.77
C ILE A 605 -24.93 16.36 -6.40
N ALA A 606 -25.90 17.27 -6.37
CA ALA A 606 -26.47 17.82 -5.13
C ALA A 606 -27.24 16.77 -4.30
N TRP A 607 -27.54 15.61 -4.89
CA TRP A 607 -28.20 14.49 -4.24
C TRP A 607 -27.22 13.40 -3.83
N ARG A 608 -26.28 13.08 -4.73
CA ARG A 608 -25.45 11.89 -4.63
C ARG A 608 -24.03 12.23 -5.04
N TRP A 609 -23.19 12.37 -4.04
CA TRP A 609 -21.79 12.77 -4.14
C TRP A 609 -21.02 12.06 -3.02
N TYR A 610 -20.09 11.16 -3.37
CA TYR A 610 -19.44 10.15 -2.52
C TYR A 610 -20.44 9.32 -1.68
N ASP A 611 -21.19 9.98 -0.82
CA ASP A 611 -22.34 9.52 -0.04
C ASP A 611 -23.62 10.34 -0.38
N ASP A 612 -24.42 10.63 0.64
CA ASP A 612 -25.63 11.43 0.59
C ASP A 612 -25.30 12.89 0.94
N MET A 613 -25.46 13.79 -0.02
CA MET A 613 -25.15 15.22 0.14
C MET A 613 -26.19 15.94 1.03
N PHE A 614 -27.30 15.28 1.38
CA PHE A 614 -28.38 15.88 2.14
C PHE A 614 -27.96 16.39 3.51
N ASP A 615 -27.25 15.55 4.26
CA ASP A 615 -26.79 15.81 5.62
C ASP A 615 -25.42 16.52 5.64
N TYR A 616 -24.87 16.86 4.46
CA TYR A 616 -23.57 17.53 4.35
C TYR A 616 -23.68 19.04 4.55
N ASP A 617 -22.59 19.63 5.02
CA ASP A 617 -22.47 21.06 5.28
C ASP A 617 -22.94 21.90 4.06
N PRO A 618 -23.92 22.81 4.25
CA PRO A 618 -24.44 23.63 3.16
C PRO A 618 -23.39 24.49 2.46
N ALA A 619 -22.34 24.95 3.16
CA ALA A 619 -21.30 25.76 2.53
C ALA A 619 -20.48 24.93 1.55
N TYR A 620 -20.09 23.70 1.92
CA TYR A 620 -19.44 22.77 1.01
C TYR A 620 -20.28 22.51 -0.24
N ARG A 621 -21.55 22.15 -0.04
CA ARG A 621 -22.48 21.85 -1.14
C ARG A 621 -22.58 23.04 -2.10
N ASN A 622 -22.78 24.24 -1.56
CA ASN A 622 -22.93 25.45 -2.36
C ASN A 622 -21.64 25.76 -3.16
N GLN A 623 -20.48 25.64 -2.52
CA GLN A 623 -19.18 25.77 -3.20
C GLN A 623 -19.04 24.75 -4.33
N LEU A 624 -19.38 23.48 -4.10
CA LEU A 624 -19.30 22.43 -5.12
C LEU A 624 -20.18 22.77 -6.33
N LEU A 625 -21.45 23.13 -6.10
CA LEU A 625 -22.40 23.45 -7.16
C LEU A 625 -22.03 24.72 -7.93
N GLU A 626 -21.56 25.75 -7.23
CA GLU A 626 -21.09 26.99 -7.84
C GLU A 626 -19.88 26.73 -8.75
N GLY A 627 -18.90 25.96 -8.29
CA GLY A 627 -17.73 25.63 -9.10
C GLY A 627 -18.10 24.83 -10.35
N LEU A 628 -19.06 23.91 -10.27
CA LEU A 628 -19.57 23.19 -11.45
C LEU A 628 -20.22 24.13 -12.46
N ARG A 629 -21.01 25.10 -12.01
CA ARG A 629 -21.61 26.13 -12.88
C ARG A 629 -20.52 26.98 -13.54
N LYS A 630 -19.52 27.44 -12.78
CA LYS A 630 -18.37 28.18 -13.32
C LYS A 630 -17.58 27.37 -14.35
N ALA A 631 -17.52 26.05 -14.18
CA ALA A 631 -16.89 25.14 -15.13
C ALA A 631 -17.73 24.91 -16.40
N GLY A 632 -19.00 25.34 -16.43
CA GLY A 632 -19.92 25.13 -17.56
C GLY A 632 -20.53 23.73 -17.60
N VAL A 633 -20.64 23.06 -16.44
CA VAL A 633 -21.38 21.79 -16.32
C VAL A 633 -22.87 22.05 -16.55
N PRO A 634 -23.59 21.20 -17.33
CA PRO A 634 -25.01 21.38 -17.58
C PRO A 634 -25.85 21.34 -16.30
N GLU A 635 -26.91 22.16 -16.30
CA GLU A 635 -27.97 22.12 -15.30
C GLU A 635 -28.82 20.83 -15.50
N GLY A 636 -29.26 20.21 -14.39
CA GLY A 636 -29.97 18.92 -14.38
C GLY A 636 -31.50 19.04 -14.34
N ALA A 637 -32.21 17.94 -14.06
CA ALA A 637 -33.66 18.00 -13.90
C ALA A 637 -34.08 18.63 -12.56
N GLY A 638 -35.13 19.46 -12.59
CA GLY A 638 -35.65 20.16 -11.40
C GLY A 638 -34.81 21.37 -10.98
N THR A 639 -34.22 22.09 -11.94
CA THR A 639 -33.44 23.32 -11.77
C THR A 639 -34.26 24.54 -11.41
N ASP A 640 -35.57 24.45 -11.56
CA ASP A 640 -36.53 25.51 -11.31
C ASP A 640 -36.77 25.76 -9.82
N ILE A 641 -36.34 24.85 -8.94
CA ILE A 641 -36.45 24.98 -7.49
C ILE A 641 -35.06 25.01 -6.84
N PRO A 642 -34.74 26.02 -6.00
CA PRO A 642 -33.53 26.01 -5.16
C PRO A 642 -33.54 24.82 -4.18
N TYR A 643 -32.38 24.22 -3.93
CA TYR A 643 -32.23 23.05 -3.05
C TYR A 643 -32.91 23.25 -1.69
N GLU A 644 -32.70 24.40 -1.08
CA GLU A 644 -33.22 24.76 0.24
C GLU A 644 -34.75 24.70 0.30
N THR A 645 -35.42 24.94 -0.82
CA THR A 645 -36.88 24.99 -0.90
C THR A 645 -37.48 23.58 -0.76
N TYR A 646 -36.97 22.61 -1.50
CA TYR A 646 -37.46 21.23 -1.41
C TYR A 646 -36.78 20.42 -0.31
N ALA A 647 -35.63 20.83 0.20
CA ALA A 647 -34.99 20.17 1.35
C ALA A 647 -35.71 20.50 2.67
N ARG A 648 -36.26 21.72 2.81
CA ARG A 648 -36.92 22.20 4.03
C ARG A 648 -38.00 21.28 4.63
N PRO A 649 -38.95 20.69 3.86
CA PRO A 649 -39.93 19.78 4.43
C PRO A 649 -39.37 18.38 4.72
N VAL A 650 -38.16 18.06 4.26
CA VAL A 650 -37.55 16.74 4.42
C VAL A 650 -36.79 16.68 5.74
N SER A 651 -36.96 15.59 6.46
CA SER A 651 -36.23 15.26 7.68
C SER A 651 -35.78 13.82 7.61
N ARG A 652 -34.67 13.49 8.28
CA ARG A 652 -34.12 12.13 8.33
C ARG A 652 -33.84 11.75 9.77
N VAL A 653 -34.40 10.63 10.20
CA VAL A 653 -34.20 10.10 11.56
C VAL A 653 -33.86 8.63 11.43
N ASN A 654 -32.70 8.21 11.95
CA ASN A 654 -32.18 6.85 11.81
C ASN A 654 -32.20 6.40 10.34
N GLY A 655 -31.76 7.27 9.42
CA GLY A 655 -31.71 7.05 7.97
C GLY A 655 -33.07 6.98 7.26
N GLU A 656 -34.19 6.99 7.98
CA GLU A 656 -35.51 7.04 7.35
C GLU A 656 -35.92 8.47 7.06
N PHE A 657 -36.24 8.74 5.80
CA PHE A 657 -36.76 10.03 5.38
C PHE A 657 -38.23 10.19 5.74
N SER A 658 -38.59 11.41 6.13
CA SER A 658 -39.96 11.86 6.35
C SER A 658 -40.16 13.25 5.76
N ILE A 659 -41.28 13.48 5.09
CA ILE A 659 -41.56 14.72 4.36
C ILE A 659 -42.82 15.35 4.92
N ASN A 660 -42.65 16.48 5.58
CA ASN A 660 -43.76 17.27 6.12
C ASN A 660 -44.67 17.72 4.97
N GLY A 661 -45.98 17.48 5.09
CA GLY A 661 -46.97 17.73 4.05
C GLY A 661 -47.25 16.55 3.12
N THR A 662 -46.66 15.37 3.37
CA THR A 662 -46.96 14.13 2.63
C THR A 662 -47.51 13.04 3.55
N SER A 663 -48.15 12.03 2.98
CA SER A 663 -48.51 10.80 3.70
C SER A 663 -47.43 9.74 3.50
N LYS A 664 -46.72 9.35 4.57
CA LYS A 664 -45.84 8.17 4.57
C LYS A 664 -46.73 6.91 4.57
N ILE A 665 -46.62 6.09 3.52
CA ILE A 665 -47.50 4.92 3.35
C ILE A 665 -46.70 3.61 3.23
N ALA A 666 -47.29 2.54 3.77
CA ALA A 666 -46.76 1.18 3.69
C ALA A 666 -47.27 0.44 2.43
N ALA A 667 -46.67 -0.71 2.11
CA ALA A 667 -46.97 -1.45 0.87
C ALA A 667 -48.47 -1.75 0.66
N ALA A 668 -49.17 -2.23 1.69
CA ALA A 668 -50.60 -2.53 1.61
C ALA A 668 -51.48 -1.28 1.36
N THR A 669 -51.09 -0.13 1.90
CA THR A 669 -51.78 1.15 1.67
C THR A 669 -51.47 1.67 0.27
N ALA A 670 -50.21 1.59 -0.17
CA ALA A 670 -49.80 1.94 -1.53
C ALA A 670 -50.58 1.13 -2.58
N LYS A 671 -50.72 -0.19 -2.38
CA LYS A 671 -51.49 -1.06 -3.27
C LYS A 671 -52.96 -0.63 -3.36
N ARG A 672 -53.58 -0.35 -2.21
CA ARG A 672 -54.98 0.08 -2.15
C ARG A 672 -55.22 1.40 -2.90
N LEU A 673 -54.35 2.39 -2.68
CA LEU A 673 -54.45 3.69 -3.37
C LEU A 673 -54.20 3.54 -4.87
N TYR A 674 -53.23 2.72 -5.25
CA TYR A 674 -52.95 2.40 -6.65
C TYR A 674 -54.16 1.75 -7.34
N ASP A 675 -54.80 0.77 -6.71
CA ASP A 675 -56.02 0.13 -7.22
C ASP A 675 -57.22 1.08 -7.30
N GLN A 676 -57.22 2.14 -6.50
CA GLN A 676 -58.22 3.23 -6.53
C GLN A 676 -57.92 4.30 -7.59
N GLY A 677 -56.84 4.13 -8.36
CA GLY A 677 -56.47 5.00 -9.47
C GLY A 677 -55.39 6.04 -9.17
N ALA A 678 -54.75 5.99 -7.99
CA ALA A 678 -53.60 6.85 -7.70
C ALA A 678 -52.46 6.58 -8.70
N LYS A 679 -51.79 7.63 -9.16
CA LYS A 679 -50.66 7.52 -10.10
C LYS A 679 -49.40 7.16 -9.34
N LEU A 680 -48.83 6.01 -9.65
CA LEU A 680 -47.55 5.59 -9.07
C LEU A 680 -46.41 6.04 -9.98
N VAL A 681 -45.48 6.82 -9.44
CA VAL A 681 -44.30 7.35 -10.13
C VAL A 681 -43.05 6.70 -9.56
N ASP A 682 -42.34 5.96 -10.41
CA ASP A 682 -41.04 5.38 -10.09
C ASP A 682 -39.96 6.44 -10.35
N VAL A 683 -39.22 6.78 -9.29
CA VAL A 683 -38.22 7.85 -9.32
C VAL A 683 -36.80 7.37 -9.09
N ARG A 684 -36.56 6.05 -9.14
CA ARG A 684 -35.23 5.48 -8.94
C ARG A 684 -34.24 6.12 -9.93
N SER A 685 -33.23 6.79 -9.39
CA SER A 685 -32.22 7.55 -10.15
C SER A 685 -31.21 6.70 -10.92
N THR A 686 -31.33 5.38 -10.82
CA THR A 686 -30.36 4.43 -11.36
C THR A 686 -30.96 3.61 -12.52
N VAL A 687 -30.48 3.86 -13.74
CA VAL A 687 -30.80 3.18 -15.02
C VAL A 687 -30.50 1.66 -14.99
N GLY A 688 -29.93 1.14 -13.90
CA GLY A 688 -29.70 -0.30 -13.68
C GLY A 688 -30.85 -1.05 -13.00
N PHE A 689 -31.93 -0.38 -12.61
CA PHE A 689 -33.10 -1.02 -11.96
C PHE A 689 -34.20 -1.42 -12.94
N ASP A 690 -33.89 -1.43 -14.23
CA ASP A 690 -34.78 -1.79 -15.35
C ASP A 690 -35.33 -3.23 -15.29
N HIS A 691 -35.02 -4.03 -14.27
CA HIS A 691 -35.38 -5.45 -14.20
C HIS A 691 -36.64 -5.74 -13.41
N THR A 692 -37.05 -4.88 -12.48
CA THR A 692 -38.31 -5.06 -11.73
C THR A 692 -38.92 -3.70 -11.41
N HIS A 693 -40.16 -3.48 -11.84
CA HIS A 693 -40.93 -2.27 -11.53
C HIS A 693 -42.38 -2.63 -11.23
N ILE A 694 -43.07 -1.73 -10.54
CA ILE A 694 -44.49 -1.93 -10.24
C ILE A 694 -45.26 -1.78 -11.56
N PRO A 695 -46.11 -2.76 -11.95
CA PRO A 695 -46.83 -2.75 -13.23
C PRO A 695 -47.63 -1.46 -13.41
N GLY A 696 -47.54 -0.84 -14.59
CA GLY A 696 -48.24 0.41 -14.91
C GLY A 696 -47.71 1.67 -14.21
N SER A 697 -46.56 1.59 -13.54
CA SER A 697 -45.89 2.76 -12.97
C SER A 697 -45.33 3.71 -14.03
N ILE A 698 -45.33 5.01 -13.71
CA ILE A 698 -44.78 6.07 -14.57
C ILE A 698 -43.31 6.24 -14.22
N ASN A 699 -42.42 6.04 -15.18
CA ASN A 699 -40.97 6.17 -14.95
C ASN A 699 -40.51 7.62 -15.12
N LEU A 700 -40.20 8.30 -14.00
CA LEU A 700 -39.66 9.65 -13.97
C LEU A 700 -38.44 9.70 -13.02
N PRO A 701 -37.24 9.24 -13.45
CA PRO A 701 -36.07 9.21 -12.59
C PRO A 701 -35.76 10.59 -11.98
N ALA A 702 -35.51 10.62 -10.67
CA ALA A 702 -35.42 11.85 -9.87
C ALA A 702 -34.35 12.84 -10.36
N THR A 703 -33.27 12.33 -10.97
CA THR A 703 -32.07 13.10 -11.32
C THR A 703 -31.98 13.47 -12.80
N THR A 704 -32.66 12.74 -13.69
CA THR A 704 -32.51 12.92 -15.15
C THR A 704 -33.78 13.38 -15.85
N VAL A 705 -34.98 13.07 -15.32
CA VAL A 705 -36.25 13.35 -16.00
C VAL A 705 -37.20 14.16 -15.15
N LEU A 706 -37.27 13.91 -13.84
CA LEU A 706 -38.26 14.52 -12.97
C LEU A 706 -38.12 16.06 -12.91
N SER A 707 -39.09 16.74 -13.52
CA SER A 707 -39.25 18.19 -13.59
C SER A 707 -40.71 18.58 -13.42
N ALA A 708 -41.00 19.86 -13.19
CA ALA A 708 -42.37 20.37 -13.12
C ALA A 708 -43.19 19.98 -14.35
N ASP A 709 -42.60 20.16 -15.54
CA ASP A 709 -43.24 19.87 -16.82
C ASP A 709 -43.49 18.38 -17.00
N ALA A 710 -42.46 17.54 -16.80
CA ALA A 710 -42.58 16.09 -16.96
C ALA A 710 -43.62 15.49 -16.00
N LEU A 711 -43.65 15.96 -14.74
CA LEU A 711 -44.66 15.51 -13.79
C LEU A 711 -46.07 16.00 -14.15
N SER A 712 -46.21 17.23 -14.65
CA SER A 712 -47.52 17.77 -15.06
C SER A 712 -48.15 17.05 -16.25
N GLN A 713 -47.32 16.49 -17.15
CA GLN A 713 -47.78 15.66 -18.27
C GLN A 713 -48.24 14.28 -17.82
N ALA A 714 -47.71 13.78 -16.70
CA ALA A 714 -47.99 12.45 -16.16
C ALA A 714 -49.12 12.43 -15.12
N VAL A 715 -49.19 13.47 -14.27
CA VAL A 715 -50.08 13.54 -13.11
C VAL A 715 -50.62 14.96 -12.93
N GLY A 716 -51.94 15.10 -12.89
CA GLY A 716 -52.62 16.36 -12.61
C GLY A 716 -52.45 16.82 -11.16
N LYS A 717 -52.48 18.14 -10.91
CA LYS A 717 -52.23 18.74 -9.57
C LYS A 717 -53.14 18.23 -8.44
N ASN A 718 -54.35 17.77 -8.78
CA ASN A 718 -55.37 17.32 -7.84
C ASN A 718 -55.52 15.79 -7.80
N GLU A 719 -54.75 15.06 -8.62
CA GLU A 719 -54.70 13.60 -8.60
C GLU A 719 -53.81 13.11 -7.45
N ASP A 720 -54.12 11.94 -6.92
CA ASP A 720 -53.31 11.27 -5.92
C ASP A 720 -52.03 10.72 -6.58
N VAL A 721 -50.87 11.16 -6.11
CA VAL A 721 -49.56 10.71 -6.60
C VAL A 721 -48.80 9.95 -5.52
N ILE A 722 -48.22 8.81 -5.89
CA ILE A 722 -47.38 7.98 -5.03
C ILE A 722 -45.97 7.96 -5.63
N PHE A 723 -44.99 8.51 -4.93
CA PHE A 723 -43.59 8.39 -5.35
C PHE A 723 -42.96 7.15 -4.72
N ALA A 724 -42.39 6.29 -5.57
CA ALA A 724 -41.77 5.04 -5.18
C ALA A 724 -40.26 5.04 -5.49
N CYS A 725 -39.49 4.51 -4.55
CA CYS A 725 -38.10 4.10 -4.75
C CYS A 725 -37.91 2.68 -4.20
N GLN A 726 -36.70 2.29 -3.78
CA GLN A 726 -36.38 0.92 -3.41
C GLN A 726 -36.80 0.55 -2.01
N GLY A 727 -36.87 1.52 -1.11
CA GLY A 727 -37.23 1.31 0.28
C GLY A 727 -36.93 2.52 1.15
N LYS A 728 -37.07 2.33 2.46
CA LYS A 728 -37.19 3.41 3.46
C LYS A 728 -35.94 4.29 3.63
N TYR A 729 -34.79 3.79 3.18
CA TYR A 729 -33.51 4.49 3.17
C TYR A 729 -33.19 5.18 1.83
N CYS A 730 -34.06 5.04 0.81
CA CYS A 730 -33.85 5.71 -0.46
C CYS A 730 -34.30 7.17 -0.40
N ALA A 731 -33.39 8.09 -0.71
CA ALA A 731 -33.67 9.51 -0.72
C ALA A 731 -34.50 9.97 -1.94
N ASP A 732 -34.41 9.29 -3.09
CA ASP A 732 -35.04 9.72 -4.36
C ASP A 732 -36.55 9.99 -4.23
N ALA A 733 -37.30 9.09 -3.55
CA ALA A 733 -38.75 9.23 -3.36
C ALA A 733 -39.11 10.35 -2.38
N ALA A 734 -38.30 10.54 -1.33
CA ALA A 734 -38.50 11.65 -0.40
C ALA A 734 -38.34 13.00 -1.12
N PHE A 735 -37.29 13.11 -1.94
CA PHE A 735 -37.00 14.31 -2.69
C PHE A 735 -37.97 14.59 -3.83
N ALA A 736 -38.38 13.56 -4.57
CA ALA A 736 -39.43 13.69 -5.56
C ALA A 736 -40.75 14.19 -4.94
N SER A 737 -41.11 13.64 -3.77
CA SER A 737 -42.29 14.08 -3.02
C SER A 737 -42.18 15.55 -2.59
N ALA A 738 -41.02 15.97 -2.08
CA ALA A 738 -40.80 17.35 -1.67
C ALA A 738 -40.79 18.35 -2.84
N LYS A 739 -40.21 17.97 -3.99
CA LYS A 739 -40.30 18.75 -5.24
C LYS A 739 -41.75 18.89 -5.70
N ALA A 740 -42.53 17.81 -5.66
CA ALA A 740 -43.94 17.85 -6.02
C ALA A 740 -44.73 18.84 -5.13
N LEU A 741 -44.48 18.85 -3.82
CA LEU A 741 -45.05 19.85 -2.92
C LEU A 741 -44.65 21.27 -3.32
N ALA A 742 -43.37 21.51 -3.60
CA ALA A 742 -42.87 22.81 -4.05
C ALA A 742 -43.48 23.26 -5.39
N TRP A 743 -43.79 22.32 -6.28
CA TRP A 743 -44.54 22.57 -7.50
C TRP A 743 -46.04 22.80 -7.28
N GLY A 744 -46.58 22.59 -6.08
CA GLY A 744 -47.99 22.83 -5.74
C GLY A 744 -48.90 21.61 -5.85
N TYR A 745 -48.38 20.39 -5.85
CA TYR A 745 -49.19 19.18 -5.67
C TYR A 745 -49.60 19.05 -4.20
N THR A 746 -50.87 18.73 -3.92
CA THR A 746 -51.41 18.68 -2.54
C THR A 746 -51.72 17.27 -2.05
N LYS A 747 -51.85 16.29 -2.96
CA LYS A 747 -52.14 14.89 -2.65
C LYS A 747 -50.94 13.99 -2.93
N VAL A 748 -49.88 14.19 -2.15
CA VAL A 748 -48.60 13.49 -2.34
C VAL A 748 -48.42 12.42 -1.26
N SER A 749 -48.22 11.18 -1.70
CA SER A 749 -47.86 10.06 -0.84
C SER A 749 -46.41 9.61 -1.08
N TYR A 750 -45.67 9.47 0.02
CA TYR A 750 -44.31 8.94 0.03
C TYR A 750 -44.37 7.44 0.35
N PHE A 751 -44.05 6.59 -0.63
CA PHE A 751 -44.01 5.15 -0.44
C PHE A 751 -42.67 4.75 0.20
N ALA A 752 -42.64 4.81 1.53
CA ALA A 752 -41.43 4.55 2.29
C ALA A 752 -40.91 3.12 2.13
N ASP A 753 -41.77 2.11 2.18
CA ASP A 753 -41.28 0.72 2.11
C ASP A 753 -40.74 0.35 0.72
N GLY A 754 -41.10 1.13 -0.30
CA GLY A 754 -40.58 1.03 -1.65
C GLY A 754 -40.90 -0.28 -2.38
N CYS A 755 -40.26 -0.46 -3.54
CA CYS A 755 -40.48 -1.62 -4.39
C CYS A 755 -40.11 -2.96 -3.72
N SER A 756 -39.16 -2.99 -2.77
CA SER A 756 -38.78 -4.24 -2.10
C SER A 756 -39.94 -4.80 -1.27
N ALA A 757 -40.60 -3.97 -0.47
CA ALA A 757 -41.72 -4.44 0.35
C ALA A 757 -42.97 -4.76 -0.48
N TRP A 758 -43.11 -4.14 -1.66
CA TRP A 758 -44.15 -4.51 -2.62
C TRP A 758 -43.95 -5.94 -3.13
N GLU A 759 -42.69 -6.28 -3.47
CA GLU A 759 -42.30 -7.63 -3.88
C GLU A 759 -42.42 -8.64 -2.73
N ASP A 760 -41.93 -8.31 -1.52
CA ASP A 760 -42.04 -9.16 -0.32
C ASP A 760 -43.50 -9.46 0.07
N ALA A 761 -44.42 -8.55 -0.25
CA ALA A 761 -45.86 -8.74 -0.07
C ALA A 761 -46.51 -9.61 -1.16
N ASN A 762 -45.73 -10.19 -2.07
CA ASN A 762 -46.17 -10.96 -3.23
C ASN A 762 -47.12 -10.19 -4.17
N TYR A 763 -46.99 -8.86 -4.24
CA TYR A 763 -47.72 -8.09 -5.25
C TYR A 763 -47.03 -8.19 -6.62
N PRO A 764 -47.79 -8.08 -7.74
CA PRO A 764 -47.22 -8.22 -9.07
C PRO A 764 -46.08 -7.22 -9.35
N MET A 765 -45.03 -7.71 -10.03
CA MET A 765 -43.89 -6.94 -10.54
C MET A 765 -43.74 -7.21 -12.05
N GLU A 766 -43.45 -6.18 -12.84
CA GLU A 766 -43.08 -6.30 -14.26
C GLU A 766 -41.56 -6.43 -14.41
N ILE A 767 -41.12 -7.40 -15.23
CA ILE A 767 -39.71 -7.69 -15.50
C ILE A 767 -39.37 -7.30 -16.93
N SER A 768 -38.48 -6.32 -17.12
CA SER A 768 -37.98 -5.99 -18.47
C SER A 768 -36.71 -6.80 -18.81
N PRO A 769 -36.55 -7.26 -20.07
CA PRO A 769 -35.40 -8.07 -20.47
C PRO A 769 -34.08 -7.32 -20.33
N ARG A 770 -33.05 -8.02 -19.83
CA ARG A 770 -31.69 -7.51 -19.62
C ARG A 770 -31.10 -7.07 -20.97
N LYS A 771 -30.85 -5.76 -21.17
CA LYS A 771 -29.86 -5.34 -22.17
C LYS A 771 -28.52 -5.90 -21.70
N ILE A 772 -27.95 -6.84 -22.47
CA ILE A 772 -26.67 -7.48 -22.18
C ILE A 772 -25.65 -6.37 -22.00
N ARG A 773 -25.15 -6.19 -20.76
CA ARG A 773 -24.01 -5.31 -20.48
C ARG A 773 -22.86 -5.79 -21.37
N GLY A 774 -22.20 -4.87 -22.06
CA GLY A 774 -20.88 -5.13 -22.64
C GLY A 774 -19.93 -5.67 -21.56
N PRO A 775 -18.81 -6.30 -21.95
CA PRO A 775 -17.93 -7.01 -21.01
C PRO A 775 -17.64 -6.12 -19.80
N ALA A 776 -17.76 -6.71 -18.61
CA ALA A 776 -17.36 -6.07 -17.36
C ALA A 776 -16.00 -5.40 -17.59
N LEU A 777 -15.88 -4.13 -17.17
CA LEU A 777 -14.58 -3.49 -17.08
C LEU A 777 -13.63 -4.48 -16.38
N PRO A 778 -12.43 -4.70 -16.92
CA PRO A 778 -11.50 -5.65 -16.34
C PRO A 778 -11.37 -5.32 -14.85
N GLN A 779 -11.55 -6.34 -14.02
CA GLN A 779 -11.23 -6.25 -12.60
C GLN A 779 -9.86 -5.61 -12.51
N ARG A 780 -9.76 -4.44 -11.86
CA ARG A 780 -8.47 -3.77 -11.63
C ARG A 780 -7.61 -4.80 -10.92
N GLN A 781 -6.64 -5.35 -11.65
CA GLN A 781 -5.55 -6.10 -11.06
C GLN A 781 -4.73 -5.06 -10.32
N GLU A 782 -4.80 -5.08 -8.99
CA GLU A 782 -3.83 -4.37 -8.18
C GLU A 782 -2.54 -5.19 -8.06
N PRO A 783 -1.39 -4.52 -7.89
CA PRO A 783 -0.07 -5.13 -7.82
C PRO A 783 0.15 -6.06 -6.61
#